data_AF-A0A258IN41-F1
#
_entry.id   AF-A0A258IN41-F1
#
_cell.length_a   1.000
_cell.length_b   1.000
_cell.length_c   1.000
_cell.angle_alpha   90.00
_cell.angle_beta   90.00
_cell.angle_gamma   90.00
#
_symmetry.space_group_name_H-M   'P 1'
#
loop_
_entity.id
_entity.type
_entity.pdbx_description
1 polymer ?
#
loop_
_entity_poly.entity_id
_entity_poly.type
_entity_poly.pdbx_seq_one_letter_code
_entity_poly.pdbx_strand_id
1 'polypeptide(L)'
;MAIYNLTEAQLVDGAPAQGWEPLTDSGVITSEQQEQIIAALTQAGVYNNADPDATAKIEAFSGSGTGVIPTDPTVNAVIYETSGNVEVDIPATNSAAGLIYVTGSGDDVLATSATSTVLIAGSGSDFLDAFSTGNVLYGDDGDDGLISEVSGNTLYGGGNDDTILTTIGSNLVYGDAGSDTITGGTQGEAGVGVDTLYGGDGADFITSVGTYSLLYGDAGNDDLTGFSGQDTLYGGADNDVLSVSTGNNLLYGDAGNDSLNGGFGTGTDTLYGGDGADWLSAIGSHGLLYGDAGTDILQGFSGQDTLFGGADNDSLTVTSGSNLLYGDAGDDVLNGGSGGGVDTLYGGDGADSLTAIGTNGLLYGEAGADLLRGFSGRDTLYGGDDGDSLSVLSGSNILYGDGGNDSLVGGTGAAPGVGSNQYYGGEGNDQITSVNSYSSLYGGAGIDALTGFSGRDTLYGGDDGDSLTVASGNNLLYGDAGNDTMSGGSSGGTDTLYGGLGNDSLYAVGSHGLLYGDAGTDVLAGYSGQDTLYGGDDVDNLIVGSGSNLVYGGTGADVIQGGVGGTPGAGVNQLYGDDGNDYITSVSAASVYGGAGSDSLVGFSGRDTLYGGADGDVLGVFNGNNQLYGDDGNDVLNSGTGGGGVDTLYGGAGTDSLYALSSNGLMYGDADADRLYGYSGQDTLYGGTENDYLFTSDGSNSLYGGDGDDTLSGGTGAALGVGSNLFHGDDGNDTITSVNSYSLLYGDAGTDTLTGFSGRDTLYGGADNDALSVASGNNVLYGDDGNDTLNGGSGGGTDTLYGGAGIDSLYATGSHAILYGDADADSLNGFSGQDTLYGGTENDSLTTFDGSNQLYGGYGDDTLVGGTGAALGVGSNLFHGDAGNDTITSISSYSLLYGDTGNDLLNGFSGRDTLYGGDDNDTLTVANGSNLLYGDGGSDLMFGGNGVGINTLFGGLGDDQIYTGGSNGLLYGEAGNDLLRGYSGADTLYGGDDNDSLQVITGGNLLYGDGGADTLTGGTGGTIDHLFGGAGADYLTSLGTHAELYGDDGNDNLTGYSGQDTLFGGLGTDQLVVVNGNNLLYGDDDRDYLTAGSGNDTLYGGSGNDQLNVLVNGTSTLYGGDGNDVFFLSSHTGNHTVDGGIGGDTLYLFGRDYNPAEVSTNPSTGQTTITFSDTSQIISVENVQDVYFVGSTTQHITLPGS
;
A
#
# COMPACT_ATOMS: atom_id res chain seq x y z
N MET A 1 -20.79 -47.50 -55.02
CA MET A 1 -21.56 -48.46 -54.18
C MET A 1 -23.06 -48.35 -54.48
N ALA A 2 -23.73 -49.51 -54.65
CA ALA A 2 -25.16 -49.75 -54.84
C ALA A 2 -25.81 -49.40 -56.20
N ILE A 3 -25.59 -50.29 -57.18
CA ILE A 3 -26.58 -51.04 -57.99
C ILE A 3 -25.89 -51.38 -59.33
N TYR A 4 -25.35 -52.60 -59.44
CA TYR A 4 -25.48 -53.54 -60.57
C TYR A 4 -24.58 -54.75 -60.29
N ASN A 5 -25.09 -55.66 -59.45
CA ASN A 5 -24.58 -57.03 -59.37
C ASN A 5 -25.18 -57.82 -60.53
N LEU A 6 -24.36 -58.13 -61.53
CA LEU A 6 -24.53 -59.33 -62.34
C LEU A 6 -23.19 -60.06 -62.32
N THR A 7 -23.16 -61.14 -61.55
CA THR A 7 -22.04 -62.04 -61.34
C THR A 7 -21.72 -62.81 -62.62
N GLU A 8 -20.52 -62.56 -63.12
CA GLU A 8 -19.55 -63.50 -63.68
C GLU A 8 -19.78 -64.97 -63.26
N ALA A 9 -20.55 -65.73 -64.06
CA ALA A 9 -20.69 -67.18 -63.90
C ALA A 9 -21.30 -67.93 -65.12
N GLN A 10 -21.49 -67.31 -66.29
CA GLN A 10 -22.18 -67.97 -67.42
C GLN A 10 -21.61 -67.72 -68.82
N LEU A 11 -20.34 -67.34 -68.96
CA LEU A 11 -19.69 -67.30 -70.29
C LEU A 11 -18.41 -68.14 -70.39
N VAL A 12 -18.01 -68.85 -69.32
CA VAL A 12 -17.06 -69.97 -69.39
C VAL A 12 -17.82 -71.24 -69.77
N ASP A 13 -18.25 -71.34 -71.03
CA ASP A 13 -18.42 -72.59 -71.76
C ASP A 13 -18.68 -72.26 -73.25
N GLY A 14 -17.73 -71.54 -73.83
CA GLY A 14 -17.49 -71.55 -75.27
C GLY A 14 -16.28 -72.42 -75.54
N ALA A 15 -16.23 -73.63 -74.95
CA ALA A 15 -15.26 -74.63 -75.34
C ALA A 15 -15.19 -74.66 -76.88
N PRO A 16 -13.99 -74.59 -77.50
CA PRO A 16 -13.88 -74.83 -78.92
C PRO A 16 -14.59 -76.15 -79.15
N ALA A 17 -15.53 -76.18 -80.10
CA ALA A 17 -16.24 -77.41 -80.42
C ALA A 17 -15.17 -78.48 -80.67
N GLN A 18 -14.97 -79.35 -79.68
CA GLN A 18 -14.11 -80.52 -79.78
C GLN A 18 -14.55 -81.27 -81.02
N GLY A 19 -13.68 -81.29 -82.03
CA GLY A 19 -14.04 -81.87 -83.32
C GLY A 19 -12.93 -81.89 -84.35
N TRP A 20 -11.91 -81.03 -84.23
CA TRP A 20 -10.76 -81.07 -85.12
C TRP A 20 -9.55 -81.57 -84.34
N GLU A 21 -9.43 -82.90 -84.23
CA GLU A 21 -8.10 -83.49 -84.02
C GLU A 21 -7.26 -83.14 -85.27
N PRO A 22 -5.97 -82.78 -85.11
CA PRO A 22 -5.08 -82.57 -86.25
C PRO A 22 -5.08 -83.86 -87.09
N LEU A 23 -5.22 -83.73 -88.41
CA LEU A 23 -5.05 -84.87 -89.31
C LEU A 23 -3.60 -85.36 -89.22
N THR A 24 -3.34 -86.33 -88.36
CA THR A 24 -2.03 -86.95 -88.20
C THR A 24 -1.59 -87.64 -89.49
N ASP A 25 -0.45 -87.18 -90.03
CA ASP A 25 0.60 -87.88 -90.79
C ASP A 25 0.20 -89.18 -91.51
N SER A 26 -0.63 -89.05 -92.55
CA SER A 26 -0.45 -89.81 -93.79
C SER A 26 -1.37 -89.19 -94.85
N GLY A 27 -0.83 -88.28 -95.67
CA GLY A 27 -1.56 -87.46 -96.64
C GLY A 27 -2.34 -88.22 -97.72
N VAL A 28 -3.47 -88.80 -97.34
CA VAL A 28 -4.60 -89.20 -98.20
C VAL A 28 -5.86 -89.09 -97.35
N ILE A 29 -6.77 -88.16 -97.70
CA ILE A 29 -8.04 -88.01 -96.98
C ILE A 29 -8.90 -89.26 -97.21
N THR A 30 -9.35 -89.90 -96.13
CA THR A 30 -10.25 -91.06 -96.25
C THR A 30 -11.66 -90.62 -96.61
N SER A 31 -12.42 -91.50 -97.29
CA SER A 31 -13.80 -91.18 -97.70
C SER A 31 -14.73 -90.81 -96.52
N GLU A 32 -14.42 -91.27 -95.30
CA GLU A 32 -15.13 -90.90 -94.07
C GLU A 32 -14.83 -89.46 -93.63
N GLN A 33 -13.57 -89.00 -93.77
CA GLN A 33 -13.18 -87.62 -93.48
C GLN A 33 -13.73 -86.66 -94.53
N GLN A 34 -13.81 -87.08 -95.80
CA GLN A 34 -14.53 -86.35 -96.84
C GLN A 34 -16.02 -86.15 -96.50
N GLU A 35 -16.69 -87.19 -96.00
CA GLU A 35 -18.08 -87.08 -95.54
C GLU A 35 -18.21 -86.20 -94.30
N GLN A 36 -17.23 -86.20 -93.39
CA GLN A 36 -17.22 -85.34 -92.21
C GLN A 36 -17.00 -83.86 -92.56
N ILE A 37 -16.12 -83.54 -93.51
CA ILE A 37 -15.91 -82.18 -94.03
C ILE A 37 -17.19 -81.69 -94.74
N ILE A 38 -17.83 -82.52 -95.57
CA ILE A 38 -19.12 -82.18 -96.21
C ILE A 38 -20.24 -81.99 -95.17
N ALA A 39 -20.29 -82.86 -94.15
CA ALA A 39 -21.29 -82.78 -93.08
C ALA A 39 -21.11 -81.52 -92.23
N ALA A 40 -19.86 -81.14 -91.93
CA ALA A 40 -19.51 -79.92 -91.22
C ALA A 40 -19.91 -78.67 -92.04
N LEU A 41 -19.62 -78.63 -93.34
CA LEU A 41 -20.02 -77.55 -94.24
C LEU A 41 -21.56 -77.42 -94.38
N THR A 42 -22.28 -78.54 -94.28
CA THR A 42 -23.76 -78.55 -94.28
C THR A 42 -24.33 -78.01 -92.97
N GLN A 43 -23.71 -78.34 -91.84
CA GLN A 43 -24.14 -77.89 -90.51
C GLN A 43 -23.80 -76.41 -90.25
N ALA A 44 -22.74 -75.90 -90.89
CA ALA A 44 -22.35 -74.49 -90.92
C ALA A 44 -23.25 -73.61 -91.82
N GLY A 45 -24.25 -74.18 -92.51
CA GLY A 45 -25.22 -73.42 -93.30
C GLY A 45 -24.72 -72.93 -94.67
N VAL A 46 -23.51 -73.31 -95.09
CA VAL A 46 -22.92 -72.96 -96.39
C VAL A 46 -23.62 -73.71 -97.55
N TYR A 47 -24.41 -74.74 -97.25
CA TYR A 47 -25.10 -75.57 -98.24
C TYR A 47 -26.64 -75.50 -98.12
N ASN A 48 -27.34 -74.91 -99.10
CA ASN A 48 -28.81 -74.80 -99.12
C ASN A 48 -29.48 -75.83 -100.04
N ASN A 49 -30.28 -76.69 -99.44
CA ASN A 49 -30.73 -77.98 -99.98
C ASN A 49 -32.01 -77.88 -100.85
N ALA A 50 -31.98 -77.07 -101.92
CA ALA A 50 -33.17 -76.81 -102.76
C ALA A 50 -33.17 -77.42 -104.18
N ASP A 51 -32.16 -78.22 -104.57
CA ASP A 51 -32.17 -79.02 -105.81
C ASP A 51 -31.69 -80.47 -105.56
N PRO A 52 -32.51 -81.52 -105.78
CA PRO A 52 -32.19 -82.91 -105.43
C PRO A 52 -31.17 -83.64 -106.34
N ASP A 53 -30.63 -83.01 -107.39
CA ASP A 53 -29.69 -83.64 -108.33
C ASP A 53 -28.23 -83.09 -108.25
N ALA A 54 -27.91 -82.20 -107.31
CA ALA A 54 -26.52 -81.75 -107.06
C ALA A 54 -25.83 -82.63 -105.99
N THR A 55 -25.23 -83.75 -106.41
CA THR A 55 -24.20 -84.46 -105.62
C THR A 55 -23.03 -83.50 -105.39
N ALA A 56 -22.61 -83.31 -104.13
CA ALA A 56 -21.37 -82.62 -103.81
C ALA A 56 -20.21 -83.34 -104.49
N LYS A 57 -19.76 -82.80 -105.63
CA LYS A 57 -18.54 -83.28 -106.28
C LYS A 57 -17.37 -82.65 -105.54
N ILE A 58 -16.49 -83.51 -105.05
CA ILE A 58 -15.15 -83.14 -104.63
C ILE A 58 -14.19 -83.54 -105.74
N GLU A 59 -13.44 -82.58 -106.26
CA GLU A 59 -12.39 -82.86 -107.24
C GLU A 59 -11.03 -82.80 -106.55
N ALA A 60 -10.31 -83.93 -106.58
CA ALA A 60 -8.98 -84.06 -106.02
C ALA A 60 -7.93 -83.99 -107.15
N PHE A 61 -6.96 -83.09 -107.01
CA PHE A 61 -5.89 -82.89 -108.00
C PHE A 61 -4.52 -83.21 -107.38
N SER A 62 -3.67 -83.91 -108.11
CA SER A 62 -2.31 -84.25 -107.67
C SER A 62 -1.26 -83.65 -108.61
N GLY A 63 -0.54 -82.61 -108.17
CA GLY A 63 0.63 -82.04 -108.86
C GLY A 63 0.77 -80.51 -108.78
N SER A 64 2.01 -80.02 -108.78
CA SER A 64 2.38 -78.59 -108.69
C SER A 64 2.12 -77.80 -109.99
N GLY A 65 1.61 -76.57 -109.88
CA GLY A 65 1.43 -75.62 -111.00
C GLY A 65 0.03 -74.97 -111.07
N THR A 66 -0.06 -73.81 -111.73
CA THR A 66 -1.26 -72.94 -111.82
C THR A 66 -2.55 -73.71 -112.12
N GLY A 67 -3.45 -73.74 -111.13
CA GLY A 67 -4.62 -74.61 -111.10
C GLY A 67 -5.80 -74.05 -111.87
N VAL A 68 -6.37 -74.85 -112.78
CA VAL A 68 -7.60 -74.53 -113.52
C VAL A 68 -8.79 -74.71 -112.59
N ILE A 69 -9.45 -73.61 -112.21
CA ILE A 69 -10.68 -73.65 -111.42
C ILE A 69 -11.77 -74.41 -112.22
N PRO A 70 -12.44 -75.41 -111.61
CA PRO A 70 -13.58 -76.07 -112.26
C PRO A 70 -14.65 -75.04 -112.63
N THR A 71 -15.07 -75.04 -113.90
CA THR A 71 -16.21 -74.22 -114.39
C THR A 71 -17.55 -74.93 -114.22
N ASP A 72 -17.56 -76.11 -113.60
CA ASP A 72 -18.76 -76.92 -113.33
C ASP A 72 -19.44 -76.39 -112.05
N PRO A 73 -20.65 -75.78 -112.14
CA PRO A 73 -21.38 -75.23 -111.01
C PRO A 73 -21.86 -76.27 -109.97
N THR A 74 -21.54 -77.57 -110.14
CA THR A 74 -21.89 -78.66 -109.20
C THR A 74 -20.74 -79.12 -108.30
N VAL A 75 -19.52 -78.60 -108.50
CA VAL A 75 -18.33 -78.94 -107.70
C VAL A 75 -18.27 -78.02 -106.49
N ASN A 76 -18.45 -78.58 -105.30
CA ASN A 76 -18.61 -77.80 -104.07
C ASN A 76 -17.35 -77.72 -103.21
N ALA A 77 -16.42 -78.67 -103.36
CA ALA A 77 -15.11 -78.60 -102.73
C ALA A 77 -14.01 -79.08 -103.68
N VAL A 78 -12.82 -78.49 -103.59
CA VAL A 78 -11.66 -78.89 -104.38
C VAL A 78 -10.51 -79.18 -103.43
N ILE A 79 -9.84 -80.32 -103.60
CA ILE A 79 -8.72 -80.72 -102.76
C ILE A 79 -7.47 -80.89 -103.64
N TYR A 80 -6.38 -80.25 -103.29
CA TYR A 80 -5.10 -80.43 -103.96
C TYR A 80 -4.17 -81.25 -103.07
N GLU A 81 -3.82 -82.47 -103.46
CA GLU A 81 -2.87 -83.30 -102.72
C GLU A 81 -1.48 -83.21 -103.40
N THR A 82 -0.63 -82.28 -102.95
CA THR A 82 0.69 -82.03 -103.57
C THR A 82 1.68 -81.39 -102.60
N SER A 83 2.94 -81.81 -102.65
CA SER A 83 4.04 -81.24 -101.85
C SER A 83 4.79 -80.12 -102.58
N GLY A 84 4.13 -79.36 -103.45
CA GLY A 84 4.78 -78.34 -104.26
C GLY A 84 3.75 -77.36 -104.80
N ASN A 85 4.21 -76.13 -105.02
CA ASN A 85 3.41 -74.90 -105.06
C ASN A 85 2.18 -74.95 -105.99
N VAL A 86 1.07 -74.43 -105.48
CA VAL A 86 -0.27 -74.34 -106.05
C VAL A 86 -0.66 -72.87 -106.08
N GLU A 87 -1.10 -72.38 -107.24
CA GLU A 87 -1.61 -71.02 -107.38
C GLU A 87 -3.03 -71.11 -107.97
N VAL A 88 -4.02 -70.61 -107.23
CA VAL A 88 -5.45 -70.69 -107.54
C VAL A 88 -6.13 -69.35 -107.27
N ASP A 89 -6.95 -68.85 -108.20
CA ASP A 89 -7.76 -67.63 -108.04
C ASP A 89 -9.22 -67.89 -108.44
N ILE A 90 -10.15 -67.91 -107.49
CA ILE A 90 -11.57 -68.18 -107.73
C ILE A 90 -12.30 -66.89 -108.17
N PRO A 91 -12.85 -66.80 -109.40
CA PRO A 91 -13.54 -65.60 -109.86
C PRO A 91 -14.98 -65.49 -109.31
N ALA A 92 -15.47 -64.26 -109.07
CA ALA A 92 -16.79 -63.95 -108.48
C ALA A 92 -18.02 -64.54 -109.20
N THR A 93 -17.89 -64.92 -110.47
CA THR A 93 -18.95 -65.61 -111.22
C THR A 93 -19.06 -67.10 -110.87
N ASN A 94 -18.07 -67.63 -110.15
CA ASN A 94 -18.04 -69.02 -109.74
C ASN A 94 -18.80 -69.18 -108.43
N SER A 95 -20.01 -69.71 -108.55
CA SER A 95 -20.85 -70.10 -107.40
C SER A 95 -20.67 -71.59 -107.04
N ALA A 96 -19.71 -72.27 -107.67
CA ALA A 96 -19.51 -73.70 -107.50
C ALA A 96 -18.72 -74.03 -106.22
N ALA A 97 -17.51 -73.50 -106.08
CA ALA A 97 -16.59 -73.95 -105.04
C ALA A 97 -16.85 -73.22 -103.72
N GLY A 98 -17.40 -73.94 -102.74
CA GLY A 98 -17.56 -73.47 -101.37
C GLY A 98 -16.38 -73.83 -100.44
N LEU A 99 -15.49 -74.74 -100.84
CA LEU A 99 -14.27 -75.11 -100.11
C LEU A 99 -13.09 -75.38 -101.09
N ILE A 100 -11.91 -74.83 -100.81
CA ILE A 100 -10.63 -75.28 -101.37
C ILE A 100 -9.74 -75.70 -100.21
N TYR A 101 -9.16 -76.89 -100.31
CA TYR A 101 -8.18 -77.39 -99.36
C TYR A 101 -6.93 -77.86 -100.11
N VAL A 102 -5.76 -77.32 -99.82
CA VAL A 102 -4.49 -77.85 -100.29
C VAL A 102 -3.84 -78.65 -99.18
N THR A 103 -3.38 -79.85 -99.49
CA THR A 103 -2.69 -80.72 -98.55
C THR A 103 -1.26 -80.94 -99.05
N GLY A 104 -0.26 -80.57 -98.24
CA GLY A 104 1.16 -80.77 -98.52
C GLY A 104 2.00 -79.57 -98.10
N SER A 105 3.31 -79.58 -98.36
CA SER A 105 4.30 -78.67 -97.74
C SER A 105 4.92 -77.65 -98.72
N GLY A 106 4.19 -77.18 -99.72
CA GLY A 106 4.73 -76.25 -100.73
C GLY A 106 4.09 -74.88 -100.59
N ASP A 107 4.86 -73.82 -100.86
CA ASP A 107 4.39 -72.42 -100.73
C ASP A 107 3.31 -72.07 -101.77
N ASP A 108 2.06 -72.05 -101.35
CA ASP A 108 0.86 -71.94 -102.16
C ASP A 108 0.29 -70.51 -102.19
N VAL A 109 -0.51 -70.18 -103.21
CA VAL A 109 -1.17 -68.87 -103.37
C VAL A 109 -2.65 -69.11 -103.69
N LEU A 110 -3.56 -68.83 -102.75
CA LEU A 110 -4.98 -69.11 -102.86
C LEU A 110 -5.80 -67.82 -102.77
N ALA A 111 -6.41 -67.39 -103.86
CA ALA A 111 -7.25 -66.22 -103.91
C ALA A 111 -8.72 -66.55 -104.21
N THR A 112 -9.67 -65.76 -103.69
CA THR A 112 -11.09 -65.88 -104.03
C THR A 112 -11.81 -64.54 -104.09
N SER A 113 -12.61 -64.36 -105.13
CA SER A 113 -13.61 -63.28 -105.26
C SER A 113 -15.06 -63.79 -105.16
N ALA A 114 -15.25 -65.06 -104.75
CA ALA A 114 -16.54 -65.68 -104.48
C ALA A 114 -16.90 -65.63 -102.98
N THR A 115 -18.16 -65.34 -102.65
CA THR A 115 -18.65 -65.20 -101.27
C THR A 115 -18.89 -66.56 -100.61
N SER A 116 -18.70 -66.66 -99.28
CA SER A 116 -18.96 -67.87 -98.47
C SER A 116 -18.14 -69.11 -98.85
N THR A 117 -16.88 -68.88 -99.17
CA THR A 117 -15.86 -69.88 -99.52
C THR A 117 -14.94 -70.16 -98.34
N VAL A 118 -14.55 -71.41 -98.14
CA VAL A 118 -13.50 -71.80 -97.21
C VAL A 118 -12.21 -72.06 -97.99
N LEU A 119 -11.10 -71.46 -97.62
CA LEU A 119 -9.76 -71.72 -98.15
C LEU A 119 -8.92 -72.31 -97.01
N ILE A 120 -8.30 -73.45 -97.26
CA ILE A 120 -7.39 -74.11 -96.31
C ILE A 120 -6.10 -74.43 -97.06
N ALA A 121 -4.99 -73.91 -96.58
CA ALA A 121 -3.65 -74.11 -97.11
C ALA A 121 -3.00 -75.37 -96.50
N GLY A 122 -1.78 -75.66 -96.96
CA GLY A 122 -1.00 -76.80 -96.51
C GLY A 122 0.06 -76.39 -95.48
N SER A 123 1.00 -77.27 -95.17
CA SER A 123 2.08 -77.00 -94.22
C SER A 123 3.26 -76.20 -94.84
N GLY A 124 3.01 -75.34 -95.83
CA GLY A 124 4.01 -74.52 -96.54
C GLY A 124 3.93 -73.06 -96.09
N SER A 125 4.79 -72.17 -96.60
CA SER A 125 4.61 -70.71 -96.39
C SER A 125 3.70 -70.15 -97.48
N ASP A 126 2.42 -70.09 -97.20
CA ASP A 126 1.32 -69.92 -98.15
C ASP A 126 0.80 -68.48 -98.14
N PHE A 127 0.08 -68.07 -99.20
CA PHE A 127 -0.52 -66.75 -99.31
C PHE A 127 -1.99 -66.85 -99.71
N LEU A 128 -2.91 -66.47 -98.83
CA LEU A 128 -4.35 -66.56 -99.05
C LEU A 128 -4.95 -65.16 -99.19
N ASP A 129 -5.84 -64.93 -100.15
CA ASP A 129 -6.45 -63.61 -100.40
C ASP A 129 -7.96 -63.68 -100.70
N ALA A 130 -8.78 -62.94 -99.95
CA ALA A 130 -10.22 -62.92 -100.11
C ALA A 130 -10.77 -61.52 -100.51
N PHE A 131 -11.25 -61.41 -101.74
CA PHE A 131 -11.87 -60.21 -102.31
C PHE A 131 -13.38 -60.07 -102.04
N SER A 132 -14.00 -60.98 -101.29
CA SER A 132 -15.46 -61.01 -101.06
C SER A 132 -15.83 -61.52 -99.65
N THR A 133 -17.10 -61.38 -99.25
CA THR A 133 -17.54 -61.53 -97.84
C THR A 133 -17.96 -62.95 -97.48
N GLY A 134 -17.89 -63.30 -96.19
CA GLY A 134 -18.39 -64.56 -95.62
C GLY A 134 -17.43 -65.75 -95.73
N ASN A 135 -16.18 -65.50 -96.11
CA ASN A 135 -15.16 -66.51 -96.35
C ASN A 135 -14.42 -66.92 -95.06
N VAL A 136 -13.87 -68.13 -95.04
CA VAL A 136 -12.98 -68.61 -93.96
C VAL A 136 -11.64 -68.99 -94.56
N LEU A 137 -10.54 -68.42 -94.09
CA LEU A 137 -9.18 -68.72 -94.53
C LEU A 137 -8.43 -69.41 -93.38
N TYR A 138 -7.64 -70.43 -93.70
CA TYR A 138 -6.84 -71.19 -92.75
C TYR A 138 -5.47 -71.45 -93.38
N GLY A 139 -4.40 -70.94 -92.76
CA GLY A 139 -3.02 -71.12 -93.21
C GLY A 139 -2.49 -72.54 -92.96
N ASP A 140 -2.70 -73.07 -91.76
CA ASP A 140 -2.13 -74.35 -91.25
C ASP A 140 -0.68 -74.13 -90.76
N ASP A 141 0.25 -75.09 -90.87
CA ASP A 141 1.62 -74.91 -90.36
C ASP A 141 2.54 -74.18 -91.38
N GLY A 142 3.12 -73.02 -91.07
CA GLY A 142 4.09 -72.33 -91.93
C GLY A 142 4.06 -70.81 -91.73
N ASP A 143 5.05 -70.06 -92.24
CA ASP A 143 4.99 -68.59 -92.18
C ASP A 143 4.08 -68.09 -93.32
N ASP A 144 2.79 -67.87 -93.04
CA ASP A 144 1.75 -67.61 -94.04
C ASP A 144 1.35 -66.13 -94.16
N GLY A 145 0.82 -65.76 -95.32
CA GLY A 145 0.32 -64.43 -95.63
C GLY A 145 -1.17 -64.43 -95.96
N LEU A 146 -2.04 -64.01 -95.04
CA LEU A 146 -3.49 -64.02 -95.25
C LEU A 146 -4.03 -62.60 -95.44
N ILE A 147 -4.83 -62.37 -96.49
CA ILE A 147 -5.46 -61.07 -96.80
C ILE A 147 -6.97 -61.20 -96.92
N SER A 148 -7.71 -60.25 -96.34
CA SER A 148 -9.14 -60.07 -96.56
C SER A 148 -9.45 -58.63 -96.97
N GLU A 149 -9.88 -58.42 -98.22
CA GLU A 149 -10.18 -57.08 -98.74
C GLU A 149 -11.58 -56.55 -98.37
N VAL A 150 -12.42 -57.35 -97.71
CA VAL A 150 -13.80 -56.96 -97.36
C VAL A 150 -14.25 -57.57 -96.02
N SER A 151 -15.49 -57.26 -95.61
CA SER A 151 -16.04 -57.59 -94.30
C SER A 151 -16.61 -59.00 -94.18
N GLY A 152 -16.63 -59.55 -92.97
CA GLY A 152 -17.38 -60.75 -92.60
C GLY A 152 -16.63 -62.05 -92.87
N ASN A 153 -15.30 -62.00 -92.93
CA ASN A 153 -14.45 -63.16 -93.10
C ASN A 153 -13.84 -63.59 -91.76
N THR A 154 -13.48 -64.87 -91.65
CA THR A 154 -12.73 -65.43 -90.53
C THR A 154 -11.39 -65.97 -91.01
N LEU A 155 -10.29 -65.56 -90.39
CA LEU A 155 -8.94 -65.95 -90.79
C LEU A 155 -8.26 -66.66 -89.60
N TYR A 156 -7.55 -67.74 -89.87
CA TYR A 156 -6.71 -68.48 -88.93
C TYR A 156 -5.32 -68.59 -89.56
N GLY A 157 -4.29 -68.12 -88.88
CA GLY A 157 -2.88 -68.27 -89.28
C GLY A 157 -2.50 -69.74 -89.21
N GLY A 158 -2.34 -70.25 -87.99
CA GLY A 158 -2.14 -71.66 -87.72
C GLY A 158 -0.89 -71.88 -86.86
N GLY A 159 0.16 -72.47 -87.42
CA GLY A 159 1.44 -72.60 -86.71
C GLY A 159 2.53 -71.81 -87.43
N ASN A 160 3.57 -71.35 -86.72
CA ASN A 160 4.66 -70.50 -87.21
C ASN A 160 4.29 -69.02 -87.43
N ASP A 161 5.22 -68.20 -87.92
CA ASP A 161 5.13 -66.73 -87.84
C ASP A 161 4.35 -66.16 -89.04
N ASP A 162 3.09 -65.82 -88.83
CA ASP A 162 2.15 -65.43 -89.89
C ASP A 162 2.06 -63.91 -90.11
N THR A 163 1.55 -63.50 -91.27
CA THR A 163 1.22 -62.10 -91.61
C THR A 163 -0.20 -62.00 -92.12
N ILE A 164 -1.11 -61.46 -91.30
CA ILE A 164 -2.53 -61.39 -91.60
C ILE A 164 -2.97 -59.92 -91.78
N LEU A 165 -3.64 -59.59 -92.88
CA LEU A 165 -4.12 -58.23 -93.21
C LEU A 165 -5.61 -58.24 -93.60
N THR A 166 -6.44 -57.52 -92.85
CA THR A 166 -7.83 -57.23 -93.26
C THR A 166 -7.94 -55.77 -93.71
N THR A 167 -8.85 -55.40 -94.62
CA THR A 167 -8.92 -54.01 -95.14
C THR A 167 -10.20 -53.24 -94.81
N ILE A 168 -11.40 -53.79 -95.08
CA ILE A 168 -12.68 -53.07 -94.91
C ILE A 168 -13.70 -53.92 -94.13
N GLY A 169 -14.34 -53.32 -93.13
CA GLY A 169 -15.43 -53.90 -92.33
C GLY A 169 -15.00 -54.98 -91.33
N SER A 170 -15.97 -55.58 -90.61
CA SER A 170 -15.72 -56.46 -89.46
C SER A 170 -15.24 -57.87 -89.82
N ASN A 171 -14.10 -58.30 -89.30
CA ASN A 171 -13.54 -59.64 -89.46
C ASN A 171 -13.16 -60.25 -88.10
N LEU A 172 -13.02 -61.58 -88.08
CA LEU A 172 -12.52 -62.34 -86.93
C LEU A 172 -11.21 -63.01 -87.34
N VAL A 173 -10.12 -62.73 -86.62
CA VAL A 173 -8.79 -63.22 -86.96
C VAL A 173 -8.17 -63.92 -85.76
N TYR A 174 -7.51 -65.05 -86.00
CA TYR A 174 -6.66 -65.76 -85.06
C TYR A 174 -5.28 -65.95 -85.71
N GLY A 175 -4.20 -65.56 -85.03
CA GLY A 175 -2.82 -65.90 -85.41
C GLY A 175 -2.50 -67.36 -85.09
N ASP A 176 -2.95 -67.81 -83.92
CA ASP A 176 -2.79 -69.15 -83.35
C ASP A 176 -1.40 -69.37 -82.72
N ALA A 177 -0.43 -70.07 -83.30
CA ALA A 177 0.84 -70.37 -82.62
C ALA A 177 2.05 -69.91 -83.43
N GLY A 178 2.76 -68.87 -82.99
CA GLY A 178 3.88 -68.26 -83.72
C GLY A 178 3.97 -66.78 -83.38
N SER A 179 5.01 -66.08 -83.86
CA SER A 179 5.13 -64.62 -83.70
C SER A 179 4.48 -63.91 -84.89
N ASP A 180 3.21 -63.61 -84.78
CA ASP A 180 2.34 -63.24 -85.89
C ASP A 180 2.24 -61.72 -86.07
N THR A 181 2.07 -61.26 -87.30
CA THR A 181 1.85 -59.86 -87.66
C THR A 181 0.42 -59.68 -88.18
N ILE A 182 -0.48 -59.19 -87.34
CA ILE A 182 -1.90 -59.02 -87.67
C ILE A 182 -2.22 -57.53 -87.87
N THR A 183 -2.86 -57.17 -88.98
CA THR A 183 -3.31 -55.81 -89.27
C THR A 183 -4.79 -55.81 -89.63
N GLY A 184 -5.63 -55.35 -88.70
CA GLY A 184 -7.06 -55.11 -88.86
C GLY A 184 -7.36 -53.78 -89.55
N GLY A 185 -7.74 -53.80 -90.82
CA GLY A 185 -8.13 -52.63 -91.60
C GLY A 185 -6.98 -51.88 -92.31
N THR A 186 -7.34 -50.91 -93.17
CA THR A 186 -6.36 -50.01 -93.85
C THR A 186 -6.66 -48.53 -93.61
N GLN A 187 -5.62 -47.73 -93.31
CA GLN A 187 -5.80 -46.31 -92.98
C GLN A 187 -6.31 -45.49 -94.18
N GLY A 188 -7.44 -44.79 -93.99
CA GLY A 188 -7.97 -43.78 -94.91
C GLY A 188 -9.20 -44.20 -95.74
N GLU A 189 -9.67 -45.44 -95.62
CA GLU A 189 -10.85 -45.93 -96.33
C GLU A 189 -12.15 -45.72 -95.52
N ALA A 190 -13.24 -45.33 -96.19
CA ALA A 190 -14.54 -45.10 -95.54
C ALA A 190 -15.31 -46.42 -95.37
N GLY A 191 -15.55 -46.85 -94.13
CA GLY A 191 -16.30 -48.09 -93.82
C GLY A 191 -15.58 -49.09 -92.91
N VAL A 192 -14.57 -48.65 -92.15
CA VAL A 192 -13.86 -49.48 -91.16
C VAL A 192 -14.84 -50.08 -90.14
N GLY A 193 -14.81 -51.41 -89.99
CA GLY A 193 -15.73 -52.18 -89.15
C GLY A 193 -15.18 -52.42 -87.75
N VAL A 194 -15.83 -53.34 -87.03
CA VAL A 194 -15.37 -53.86 -85.73
C VAL A 194 -14.64 -55.17 -85.94
N ASP A 195 -13.31 -55.16 -85.82
CA ASP A 195 -12.49 -56.36 -85.93
C ASP A 195 -12.27 -56.99 -84.55
N THR A 196 -12.23 -58.32 -84.51
CA THR A 196 -11.78 -59.09 -83.35
C THR A 196 -10.55 -59.89 -83.77
N LEU A 197 -9.42 -59.61 -83.14
CA LEU A 197 -8.10 -60.14 -83.51
C LEU A 197 -7.51 -60.85 -82.28
N TYR A 198 -7.05 -62.08 -82.46
CA TYR A 198 -6.34 -62.87 -81.47
C TYR A 198 -4.94 -63.18 -82.01
N GLY A 199 -3.89 -62.93 -81.23
CA GLY A 199 -2.50 -63.30 -81.53
C GLY A 199 -2.31 -64.79 -81.32
N GLY A 200 -2.25 -65.20 -80.05
CA GLY A 200 -2.17 -66.60 -79.63
C GLY A 200 -0.89 -66.89 -78.86
N ASP A 201 -0.23 -68.02 -79.11
CA ASP A 201 1.06 -68.34 -78.46
C ASP A 201 2.23 -67.72 -79.27
N GLY A 202 2.93 -66.69 -78.78
CA GLY A 202 4.11 -66.14 -79.45
C GLY A 202 4.41 -64.69 -79.11
N ALA A 203 5.13 -63.97 -79.96
CA ALA A 203 5.42 -62.55 -79.76
C ALA A 203 4.82 -61.77 -80.92
N ASP A 204 3.58 -61.36 -80.75
CA ASP A 204 2.70 -60.94 -81.83
C ASP A 204 2.71 -59.42 -82.02
N PHE A 205 2.51 -58.97 -83.25
CA PHE A 205 2.35 -57.57 -83.61
C PHE A 205 0.96 -57.37 -84.21
N ILE A 206 0.02 -56.85 -83.41
CA ILE A 206 -1.38 -56.71 -83.77
C ILE A 206 -1.74 -55.24 -83.89
N THR A 207 -2.22 -54.78 -85.05
CA THR A 207 -2.66 -53.39 -85.24
C THR A 207 -4.07 -53.32 -85.79
N SER A 208 -4.90 -52.36 -85.35
CA SER A 208 -6.27 -52.20 -85.86
C SER A 208 -6.66 -50.74 -86.12
N VAL A 209 -7.19 -50.46 -87.31
CA VAL A 209 -7.67 -49.16 -87.77
C VAL A 209 -9.20 -49.17 -87.94
N GLY A 210 -9.93 -49.21 -86.82
CA GLY A 210 -11.39 -49.26 -86.78
C GLY A 210 -12.02 -48.38 -85.72
N THR A 211 -13.35 -48.10 -85.80
CA THR A 211 -14.05 -47.28 -84.80
C THR A 211 -14.29 -47.98 -83.46
N TYR A 212 -14.17 -49.31 -83.44
CA TYR A 212 -14.17 -50.18 -82.27
C TYR A 212 -13.39 -51.44 -82.64
N SER A 213 -12.41 -51.87 -81.88
CA SER A 213 -11.62 -53.08 -82.14
C SER A 213 -11.44 -53.86 -80.85
N LEU A 214 -11.36 -55.19 -80.95
CA LEU A 214 -11.09 -56.07 -79.83
C LEU A 214 -9.84 -56.90 -80.16
N LEU A 215 -8.75 -56.67 -79.44
CA LEU A 215 -7.45 -57.30 -79.67
C LEU A 215 -7.05 -58.12 -78.44
N TYR A 216 -6.53 -59.32 -78.66
CA TYR A 216 -5.96 -60.19 -77.64
C TYR A 216 -4.56 -60.61 -78.10
N GLY A 217 -3.53 -60.43 -77.27
CA GLY A 217 -2.17 -60.94 -77.49
C GLY A 217 -2.09 -62.43 -77.13
N ASP A 218 -2.67 -62.78 -75.97
CA ASP A 218 -2.69 -64.11 -75.36
C ASP A 218 -1.37 -64.48 -74.65
N ALA A 219 -0.45 -65.26 -75.23
CA ALA A 219 0.75 -65.71 -74.49
C ALA A 219 2.05 -65.34 -75.20
N GLY A 220 2.81 -64.41 -74.60
CA GLY A 220 4.18 -64.04 -74.93
C GLY A 220 4.36 -62.52 -74.92
N ASN A 221 5.33 -61.96 -75.65
CA ASN A 221 5.59 -60.51 -75.54
C ASN A 221 5.03 -59.80 -76.78
N ASP A 222 3.82 -59.29 -76.67
CA ASP A 222 3.01 -58.82 -77.78
C ASP A 222 2.99 -57.29 -77.91
N ASP A 223 2.83 -56.75 -79.12
CA ASP A 223 2.69 -55.33 -79.43
C ASP A 223 1.33 -55.09 -80.11
N LEU A 224 0.38 -54.58 -79.31
CA LEU A 224 -1.01 -54.36 -79.70
C LEU A 224 -1.26 -52.85 -79.90
N THR A 225 -1.62 -52.43 -81.11
CA THR A 225 -1.96 -51.03 -81.42
C THR A 225 -3.38 -50.86 -81.96
N GLY A 226 -4.27 -50.26 -81.17
CA GLY A 226 -5.54 -49.69 -81.65
C GLY A 226 -5.35 -48.26 -82.17
N PHE A 227 -6.01 -47.88 -83.27
CA PHE A 227 -5.97 -46.49 -83.75
C PHE A 227 -7.16 -45.67 -83.23
N SER A 228 -8.05 -45.21 -84.13
CA SER A 228 -9.11 -44.26 -83.77
C SER A 228 -10.44 -44.95 -83.51
N GLY A 229 -10.88 -45.09 -82.27
CA GLY A 229 -12.09 -45.84 -81.94
C GLY A 229 -12.27 -45.99 -80.44
N GLN A 230 -13.28 -46.76 -80.02
CA GLN A 230 -13.32 -47.33 -78.67
C GLN A 230 -12.79 -48.76 -78.78
N ASP A 231 -11.49 -48.91 -78.57
CA ASP A 231 -10.79 -50.17 -78.70
C ASP A 231 -10.63 -50.84 -77.33
N THR A 232 -10.63 -52.17 -77.32
CA THR A 232 -10.34 -52.99 -76.15
C THR A 232 -9.18 -53.92 -76.47
N LEU A 233 -8.09 -53.83 -75.72
CA LEU A 233 -6.87 -54.62 -75.90
C LEU A 233 -6.61 -55.42 -74.62
N TYR A 234 -6.22 -56.68 -74.77
CA TYR A 234 -5.73 -57.57 -73.72
C TYR A 234 -4.35 -58.06 -74.13
N GLY A 235 -3.33 -57.84 -73.30
CA GLY A 235 -1.97 -58.32 -73.51
C GLY A 235 -1.93 -59.82 -73.28
N GLY A 236 -2.06 -60.23 -72.02
CA GLY A 236 -2.18 -61.63 -71.63
C GLY A 236 -1.05 -62.03 -70.71
N ALA A 237 -0.24 -63.03 -71.06
CA ALA A 237 0.89 -63.46 -70.23
C ALA A 237 2.22 -63.04 -70.86
N ASP A 238 3.20 -62.69 -70.02
CA ASP A 238 4.50 -62.09 -70.37
C ASP A 238 4.41 -60.58 -70.69
N ASN A 239 5.48 -59.93 -71.20
CA ASN A 239 5.61 -58.47 -71.15
C ASN A 239 5.13 -57.82 -72.46
N ASP A 240 3.99 -57.16 -72.39
CA ASP A 240 3.26 -56.65 -73.55
C ASP A 240 3.36 -55.13 -73.72
N VAL A 241 3.17 -54.67 -74.95
CA VAL A 241 3.11 -53.25 -75.32
C VAL A 241 1.75 -52.97 -75.94
N LEU A 242 0.88 -52.27 -75.21
CA LEU A 242 -0.45 -51.93 -75.67
C LEU A 242 -0.53 -50.42 -75.92
N SER A 243 -0.98 -50.00 -77.10
CA SER A 243 -1.16 -48.59 -77.43
C SER A 243 -2.47 -48.35 -78.16
N VAL A 244 -3.16 -47.25 -77.82
CA VAL A 244 -4.33 -46.77 -78.56
C VAL A 244 -4.12 -45.33 -79.04
N SER A 245 -5.01 -44.79 -79.90
CA SER A 245 -4.91 -43.39 -80.36
C SER A 245 -6.00 -42.48 -79.78
N THR A 246 -7.20 -42.43 -80.36
CA THR A 246 -8.27 -41.51 -79.94
C THR A 246 -9.56 -42.27 -79.63
N GLY A 247 -10.24 -41.93 -78.54
CA GLY A 247 -11.56 -42.47 -78.21
C GLY A 247 -11.61 -42.91 -76.74
N ASN A 248 -12.58 -43.73 -76.33
CA ASN A 248 -12.65 -44.24 -74.96
C ASN A 248 -12.23 -45.69 -74.99
N ASN A 249 -11.02 -45.99 -74.56
CA ASN A 249 -10.42 -47.31 -74.74
C ASN A 249 -10.28 -48.06 -73.41
N LEU A 250 -10.13 -49.38 -73.50
CA LEU A 250 -9.94 -50.28 -72.37
C LEU A 250 -8.73 -51.18 -72.65
N LEU A 251 -7.68 -51.09 -71.84
CA LEU A 251 -6.45 -51.87 -71.99
C LEU A 251 -6.22 -52.70 -70.73
N TYR A 252 -5.86 -53.97 -70.90
CA TYR A 252 -5.43 -54.89 -69.84
C TYR A 252 -4.05 -55.42 -70.21
N GLY A 253 -3.04 -55.23 -69.35
CA GLY A 253 -1.71 -55.86 -69.47
C GLY A 253 -1.78 -57.34 -69.09
N ASP A 254 -2.48 -57.62 -67.98
CA ASP A 254 -2.67 -58.93 -67.36
C ASP A 254 -1.43 -59.40 -66.56
N ALA A 255 -0.60 -60.33 -67.03
CA ALA A 255 0.50 -60.86 -66.21
C ALA A 255 1.86 -60.67 -66.88
N GLY A 256 2.69 -59.76 -66.39
CA GLY A 256 3.98 -59.41 -66.98
C GLY A 256 4.35 -57.98 -66.65
N ASN A 257 5.49 -57.50 -67.15
CA ASN A 257 5.86 -56.09 -67.02
C ASN A 257 5.44 -55.33 -68.28
N ASP A 258 4.23 -54.80 -68.27
CA ASP A 258 3.54 -54.31 -69.45
C ASP A 258 3.70 -52.80 -69.66
N SER A 259 3.52 -52.35 -70.89
CA SER A 259 3.61 -50.94 -71.28
C SER A 259 2.32 -50.51 -71.99
N LEU A 260 1.42 -49.85 -71.27
CA LEU A 260 0.10 -49.44 -71.73
C LEU A 260 0.03 -47.94 -72.02
N ASN A 261 -0.41 -47.56 -73.22
CA ASN A 261 -0.57 -46.17 -73.66
C ASN A 261 -1.99 -45.91 -74.17
N GLY A 262 -2.79 -45.18 -73.39
CA GLY A 262 -4.14 -44.73 -73.68
C GLY A 262 -4.26 -43.70 -74.82
N GLY A 263 -3.16 -43.28 -75.43
CA GLY A 263 -3.19 -42.44 -76.63
C GLY A 263 -3.43 -40.97 -76.35
N PHE A 264 -3.80 -40.21 -77.40
CA PHE A 264 -4.02 -38.76 -77.36
C PHE A 264 -5.48 -38.39 -77.63
N GLY A 265 -6.12 -37.56 -76.80
CA GLY A 265 -7.41 -36.93 -77.14
C GLY A 265 -8.39 -36.80 -75.97
N THR A 266 -9.62 -36.34 -76.22
CA THR A 266 -10.62 -36.06 -75.16
C THR A 266 -11.35 -37.30 -74.64
N GLY A 267 -10.75 -38.48 -74.79
CA GLY A 267 -11.32 -39.77 -74.37
C GLY A 267 -11.41 -39.92 -72.85
N THR A 268 -12.09 -40.97 -72.40
CA THR A 268 -11.91 -41.55 -71.06
C THR A 268 -11.35 -42.95 -71.25
N ASP A 269 -10.07 -43.14 -71.00
CA ASP A 269 -9.38 -44.42 -71.19
C ASP A 269 -9.24 -45.13 -69.83
N THR A 270 -9.40 -46.44 -69.82
CA THR A 270 -9.20 -47.28 -68.63
C THR A 270 -8.08 -48.28 -68.91
N LEU A 271 -7.03 -48.26 -68.09
CA LEU A 271 -5.85 -49.11 -68.22
C LEU A 271 -5.69 -49.92 -66.92
N TYR A 272 -5.49 -51.22 -67.04
CA TYR A 272 -5.12 -52.12 -65.93
C TYR A 272 -3.76 -52.74 -66.27
N GLY A 273 -2.77 -52.57 -65.40
CA GLY A 273 -1.44 -53.19 -65.51
C GLY A 273 -1.56 -54.69 -65.26
N GLY A 274 -1.77 -55.06 -64.00
CA GLY A 274 -2.03 -56.43 -63.57
C GLY A 274 -0.91 -56.93 -62.65
N ASP A 275 -0.44 -58.16 -62.84
CA ASP A 275 0.68 -58.70 -62.05
C ASP A 275 2.03 -58.35 -62.74
N GLY A 276 2.84 -57.46 -62.17
CA GLY A 276 4.19 -57.15 -62.65
C GLY A 276 4.59 -55.71 -62.43
N ALA A 277 5.70 -55.26 -63.03
CA ALA A 277 6.17 -53.88 -62.93
C ALA A 277 5.85 -53.12 -64.22
N ASP A 278 4.75 -52.40 -64.21
CA ASP A 278 4.07 -51.89 -65.39
C ASP A 278 4.31 -50.39 -65.63
N TRP A 279 4.20 -49.96 -66.89
CA TRP A 279 4.23 -48.56 -67.30
C TRP A 279 2.92 -48.18 -67.97
N LEU A 280 2.10 -47.37 -67.30
CA LEU A 280 0.79 -46.94 -67.79
C LEU A 280 0.79 -45.44 -68.10
N SER A 281 0.23 -45.05 -69.24
CA SER A 281 0.13 -43.64 -69.63
C SER A 281 -1.20 -43.31 -70.32
N ALA A 282 -1.89 -42.26 -69.87
CA ALA A 282 -3.07 -41.71 -70.54
C ALA A 282 -2.79 -40.25 -70.97
N ILE A 283 -2.43 -40.00 -72.23
CA ILE A 283 -1.98 -38.67 -72.65
C ILE A 283 -3.14 -37.79 -73.10
N GLY A 284 -3.52 -36.80 -72.31
CA GLY A 284 -4.47 -35.77 -72.76
C GLY A 284 -5.95 -36.12 -72.69
N SER A 285 -6.27 -37.29 -72.13
CA SER A 285 -7.60 -37.83 -71.84
C SER A 285 -7.92 -37.79 -70.34
N HIS A 286 -9.13 -38.19 -69.93
CA HIS A 286 -9.43 -38.46 -68.51
C HIS A 286 -9.15 -39.95 -68.24
N GLY A 287 -7.97 -40.26 -67.72
CA GLY A 287 -7.49 -41.63 -67.50
C GLY A 287 -8.00 -42.24 -66.20
N LEU A 288 -8.34 -43.52 -66.24
CA LEU A 288 -8.49 -44.38 -65.06
C LEU A 288 -7.44 -45.48 -65.15
N LEU A 289 -6.40 -45.40 -64.34
CA LEU A 289 -5.24 -46.29 -64.39
C LEU A 289 -5.16 -47.10 -63.08
N TYR A 290 -4.95 -48.41 -63.21
CA TYR A 290 -4.67 -49.32 -62.11
C TYR A 290 -3.32 -50.01 -62.39
N GLY A 291 -2.34 -49.87 -61.50
CA GLY A 291 -1.08 -50.62 -61.55
C GLY A 291 -1.30 -52.08 -61.17
N ASP A 292 -2.04 -52.28 -60.07
CA ASP A 292 -2.35 -53.57 -59.44
C ASP A 292 -1.19 -54.13 -58.61
N ALA A 293 -0.47 -55.17 -59.02
CA ALA A 293 0.55 -55.80 -58.16
C ALA A 293 1.95 -55.70 -58.75
N GLY A 294 2.81 -54.89 -58.13
CA GLY A 294 4.23 -54.75 -58.44
C GLY A 294 4.65 -53.29 -58.45
N THR A 295 5.88 -52.98 -58.89
CA THR A 295 6.39 -51.59 -58.82
C THR A 295 6.09 -50.83 -60.10
N ASP A 296 5.01 -50.06 -60.11
CA ASP A 296 4.40 -49.51 -61.31
C ASP A 296 4.70 -48.02 -61.51
N ILE A 297 4.61 -47.57 -62.77
CA ILE A 297 4.75 -46.16 -63.16
C ILE A 297 3.50 -45.73 -63.91
N LEU A 298 2.67 -44.88 -63.28
CA LEU A 298 1.40 -44.41 -63.83
C LEU A 298 1.49 -42.91 -64.19
N GLN A 299 1.14 -42.56 -65.43
CA GLN A 299 1.22 -41.20 -65.97
C GLN A 299 -0.10 -40.72 -66.60
N GLY A 300 -0.90 -39.96 -65.86
CA GLY A 300 -2.19 -39.43 -66.35
C GLY A 300 -2.10 -38.15 -67.19
N PHE A 301 -0.97 -37.45 -67.22
CA PHE A 301 -0.79 -36.20 -67.96
C PHE A 301 -1.91 -35.17 -67.70
N SER A 302 -2.73 -34.80 -68.69
CA SER A 302 -3.71 -33.72 -68.58
C SER A 302 -5.13 -34.26 -68.72
N GLY A 303 -5.96 -34.05 -67.71
CA GLY A 303 -7.28 -34.69 -67.60
C GLY A 303 -7.83 -34.55 -66.19
N GLN A 304 -9.01 -35.08 -65.89
CA GLN A 304 -9.29 -35.49 -64.50
C GLN A 304 -9.02 -36.98 -64.45
N ASP A 305 -7.83 -37.31 -63.96
CA ASP A 305 -7.29 -38.65 -63.96
C ASP A 305 -7.49 -39.28 -62.58
N THR A 306 -7.74 -40.58 -62.55
CA THR A 306 -7.74 -41.39 -61.33
C THR A 306 -6.72 -42.50 -61.48
N LEU A 307 -5.71 -42.52 -60.61
CA LEU A 307 -4.61 -43.50 -60.63
C LEU A 307 -4.62 -44.27 -59.31
N PHE A 308 -4.49 -45.59 -59.40
CA PHE A 308 -4.29 -46.50 -58.27
C PHE A 308 -2.96 -47.24 -58.49
N GLY A 309 -2.02 -47.13 -57.57
CA GLY A 309 -0.74 -47.86 -57.60
C GLY A 309 -1.00 -49.33 -57.36
N GLY A 310 -1.34 -49.68 -56.12
CA GLY A 310 -1.76 -51.02 -55.73
C GLY A 310 -0.83 -51.58 -54.67
N ALA A 311 -0.17 -52.70 -54.92
CA ALA A 311 0.78 -53.29 -53.99
C ALA A 311 2.22 -53.10 -54.47
N ASP A 312 3.15 -52.89 -53.54
CA ASP A 312 4.56 -52.53 -53.74
C ASP A 312 4.77 -51.04 -54.08
N ASN A 313 6.02 -50.63 -54.33
CA ASN A 313 6.41 -49.22 -54.38
C ASN A 313 6.19 -48.59 -55.76
N ASP A 314 5.20 -47.71 -55.86
CA ASP A 314 4.69 -47.15 -57.11
C ASP A 314 5.06 -45.68 -57.35
N SER A 315 4.99 -45.25 -58.62
CA SER A 315 5.20 -43.86 -59.01
C SER A 315 4.04 -43.32 -59.86
N LEU A 316 3.23 -42.45 -59.26
CA LEU A 316 2.04 -41.88 -59.87
C LEU A 316 2.27 -40.40 -60.17
N THR A 317 2.12 -39.98 -61.43
CA THR A 317 2.31 -38.58 -61.84
C THR A 317 1.22 -38.09 -62.78
N VAL A 318 0.67 -36.91 -62.48
CA VAL A 318 -0.25 -36.16 -63.34
C VAL A 318 0.30 -34.74 -63.62
N THR A 319 -0.31 -33.99 -64.53
CA THR A 319 0.15 -32.63 -64.90
C THR A 319 -0.90 -31.54 -64.72
N SER A 320 -2.15 -31.74 -65.14
CA SER A 320 -3.21 -30.72 -65.07
C SER A 320 -4.60 -31.31 -64.96
N GLY A 321 -5.50 -30.60 -64.27
CA GLY A 321 -6.87 -31.01 -64.00
C GLY A 321 -7.03 -31.41 -62.53
N SER A 322 -8.20 -31.93 -62.14
CA SER A 322 -8.48 -32.30 -60.74
C SER A 322 -8.38 -33.80 -60.64
N ASN A 323 -7.28 -34.29 -60.06
CA ASN A 323 -6.91 -35.70 -60.13
C ASN A 323 -7.06 -36.39 -58.77
N LEU A 324 -7.14 -37.71 -58.81
CA LEU A 324 -7.22 -38.57 -57.62
C LEU A 324 -6.16 -39.67 -57.73
N LEU A 325 -5.19 -39.69 -56.83
CA LEU A 325 -4.10 -40.65 -56.82
C LEU A 325 -4.14 -41.45 -55.51
N TYR A 326 -4.04 -42.76 -55.59
CA TYR A 326 -3.87 -43.68 -54.45
C TYR A 326 -2.56 -44.45 -54.66
N GLY A 327 -1.63 -44.39 -53.69
CA GLY A 327 -0.46 -45.26 -53.66
C GLY A 327 -0.84 -46.69 -53.27
N ASP A 328 -1.69 -46.80 -52.25
CA ASP A 328 -2.20 -48.03 -51.64
C ASP A 328 -1.17 -48.68 -50.69
N ALA A 329 -0.43 -49.73 -51.04
CA ALA A 329 0.50 -50.39 -50.11
C ALA A 329 1.92 -50.44 -50.66
N GLY A 330 2.86 -49.71 -50.06
CA GLY A 330 4.23 -49.59 -50.55
C GLY A 330 4.84 -48.26 -50.12
N ASP A 331 6.14 -48.05 -50.37
CA ASP A 331 6.74 -46.70 -50.24
C ASP A 331 6.58 -45.96 -51.60
N ASP A 332 5.51 -45.19 -51.74
CA ASP A 332 5.03 -44.65 -53.01
C ASP A 332 5.44 -43.19 -53.27
N VAL A 333 5.46 -42.80 -54.55
CA VAL A 333 5.76 -41.43 -54.99
C VAL A 333 4.63 -40.86 -55.83
N LEU A 334 3.87 -39.94 -55.24
CA LEU A 334 2.68 -39.32 -55.86
C LEU A 334 2.93 -37.84 -56.19
N ASN A 335 2.66 -37.43 -57.43
CA ASN A 335 2.80 -36.05 -57.89
C ASN A 335 1.56 -35.54 -58.62
N GLY A 336 0.85 -34.60 -57.98
CA GLY A 336 -0.38 -33.96 -58.46
C GLY A 336 -0.20 -32.98 -59.63
N GLY A 337 1.02 -32.74 -60.12
CA GLY A 337 1.24 -31.86 -61.27
C GLY A 337 1.03 -30.37 -60.96
N SER A 338 1.01 -29.50 -61.98
CA SER A 338 1.05 -28.02 -61.84
C SER A 338 -0.11 -27.24 -62.48
N GLY A 339 -1.14 -27.93 -62.97
CA GLY A 339 -2.07 -27.39 -63.97
C GLY A 339 -3.42 -26.83 -63.50
N GLY A 340 -3.57 -26.48 -62.21
CA GLY A 340 -4.67 -25.62 -61.73
C GLY A 340 -5.99 -26.28 -61.30
N GLY A 341 -6.08 -27.61 -61.20
CA GLY A 341 -7.23 -28.29 -60.57
C GLY A 341 -7.14 -28.42 -59.05
N VAL A 342 -7.94 -29.29 -58.45
CA VAL A 342 -7.83 -29.69 -57.03
C VAL A 342 -7.46 -31.16 -57.03
N ASP A 343 -6.25 -31.48 -56.59
CA ASP A 343 -5.74 -32.85 -56.61
C ASP A 343 -5.88 -33.47 -55.22
N THR A 344 -6.31 -34.73 -55.16
CA THR A 344 -6.36 -35.52 -53.92
C THR A 344 -5.40 -36.70 -54.04
N LEU A 345 -4.46 -36.80 -53.11
CA LEU A 345 -3.43 -37.84 -53.07
C LEU A 345 -3.56 -38.59 -51.74
N TYR A 346 -3.61 -39.93 -51.80
CA TYR A 346 -3.54 -40.83 -50.65
C TYR A 346 -2.28 -41.68 -50.80
N GLY A 347 -1.38 -41.65 -49.81
CA GLY A 347 -0.19 -42.50 -49.74
C GLY A 347 -0.61 -43.94 -49.50
N GLY A 348 -1.01 -44.23 -48.26
CA GLY A 348 -1.54 -45.52 -47.85
C GLY A 348 -0.65 -46.17 -46.78
N ASP A 349 -0.37 -47.47 -46.92
CA ASP A 349 0.55 -48.17 -46.02
C ASP A 349 1.99 -48.08 -46.55
N GLY A 350 2.91 -47.37 -45.88
CA GLY A 350 4.33 -47.29 -46.24
C GLY A 350 4.90 -45.88 -46.03
N ALA A 351 6.18 -45.66 -46.34
CA ALA A 351 6.82 -44.35 -46.21
C ALA A 351 6.76 -43.58 -47.54
N ASP A 352 5.72 -42.76 -47.68
CA ASP A 352 5.30 -42.17 -48.95
C ASP A 352 5.84 -40.76 -49.19
N SER A 353 5.91 -40.35 -50.46
CA SER A 353 6.30 -39.01 -50.89
C SER A 353 5.24 -38.37 -51.78
N LEU A 354 4.40 -37.52 -51.19
CA LEU A 354 3.29 -36.84 -51.86
C LEU A 354 3.64 -35.39 -52.18
N THR A 355 3.37 -34.94 -53.41
CA THR A 355 3.63 -33.57 -53.86
C THR A 355 2.47 -32.98 -54.66
N ALA A 356 1.95 -31.81 -54.25
CA ALA A 356 0.99 -31.02 -55.03
C ALA A 356 1.59 -29.67 -55.46
N ILE A 357 1.61 -29.38 -56.77
CA ILE A 357 2.20 -28.15 -57.33
C ILE A 357 1.10 -27.25 -57.91
N GLY A 358 1.12 -25.94 -57.63
CA GLY A 358 0.26 -25.00 -58.39
C GLY A 358 -1.26 -25.08 -58.16
N THR A 359 -1.75 -25.97 -57.30
CA THR A 359 -3.18 -26.32 -57.09
C THR A 359 -3.55 -26.30 -55.62
N ASN A 360 -4.86 -26.36 -55.29
CA ASN A 360 -5.26 -26.66 -53.91
C ASN A 360 -5.19 -28.20 -53.74
N GLY A 361 -4.14 -28.70 -53.13
CA GLY A 361 -3.94 -30.13 -52.89
C GLY A 361 -4.59 -30.61 -51.59
N LEU A 362 -5.09 -31.83 -51.60
CA LEU A 362 -5.50 -32.58 -50.42
C LEU A 362 -4.64 -33.84 -50.34
N LEU A 363 -3.72 -33.92 -49.37
CA LEU A 363 -2.74 -34.99 -49.24
C LEU A 363 -2.99 -35.73 -47.93
N TYR A 364 -3.01 -37.06 -47.99
CA TYR A 364 -3.06 -37.95 -46.83
C TYR A 364 -1.86 -38.90 -46.91
N GLY A 365 -0.96 -38.88 -45.92
CA GLY A 365 0.13 -39.85 -45.79
C GLY A 365 -0.41 -41.22 -45.40
N GLU A 366 -1.22 -41.25 -44.33
CA GLU A 366 -1.81 -42.44 -43.71
C GLU A 366 -0.84 -43.20 -42.80
N ALA A 367 -0.34 -44.38 -43.15
CA ALA A 367 0.42 -45.21 -42.23
C ALA A 367 1.89 -45.31 -42.66
N GLY A 368 2.77 -44.55 -42.04
CA GLY A 368 4.22 -44.63 -42.23
C GLY A 368 4.86 -43.26 -42.06
N ALA A 369 6.18 -43.18 -42.24
CA ALA A 369 6.92 -41.93 -42.04
C ALA A 369 7.02 -41.16 -43.37
N ASP A 370 6.06 -40.26 -43.58
CA ASP A 370 5.72 -39.69 -44.88
C ASP A 370 6.31 -38.29 -45.11
N LEU A 371 6.48 -37.96 -46.40
CA LEU A 371 6.93 -36.67 -46.87
C LEU A 371 5.85 -35.99 -47.72
N LEU A 372 5.14 -35.05 -47.13
CA LEU A 372 4.06 -34.31 -47.80
C LEU A 372 4.50 -32.89 -48.16
N ARG A 373 4.35 -32.52 -49.44
CA ARG A 373 4.75 -31.21 -49.97
C ARG A 373 3.64 -30.52 -50.76
N GLY A 374 2.99 -29.53 -50.13
CA GLY A 374 2.18 -28.54 -50.84
C GLY A 374 3.07 -27.42 -51.38
N PHE A 375 2.92 -26.98 -52.62
CA PHE A 375 3.65 -25.81 -53.11
C PHE A 375 2.81 -24.55 -52.99
N SER A 376 2.07 -24.21 -54.03
CA SER A 376 1.28 -22.98 -54.08
C SER A 376 -0.19 -23.33 -54.22
N GLY A 377 -1.02 -22.84 -53.31
CA GLY A 377 -2.44 -23.14 -53.31
C GLY A 377 -3.01 -23.06 -51.90
N ARG A 378 -4.24 -23.53 -51.72
CA ARG A 378 -4.83 -23.81 -50.41
C ARG A 378 -4.74 -25.31 -50.20
N ASP A 379 -3.59 -25.76 -49.73
CA ASP A 379 -3.28 -27.16 -49.50
C ASP A 379 -3.76 -27.59 -48.11
N THR A 380 -4.22 -28.84 -48.00
CA THR A 380 -4.51 -29.52 -46.73
C THR A 380 -3.73 -30.83 -46.71
N LEU A 381 -2.85 -30.98 -45.72
CA LEU A 381 -1.97 -32.14 -45.56
C LEU A 381 -2.31 -32.83 -44.24
N TYR A 382 -2.45 -34.15 -44.26
CA TYR A 382 -2.58 -35.03 -43.09
C TYR A 382 -1.42 -36.01 -43.10
N GLY A 383 -0.63 -36.04 -42.03
CA GLY A 383 0.50 -36.94 -41.82
C GLY A 383 -0.01 -38.36 -41.61
N GLY A 384 -0.40 -38.71 -40.39
CA GLY A 384 -0.70 -40.09 -40.06
C GLY A 384 -0.46 -40.42 -38.60
N ASP A 385 -0.21 -41.69 -38.28
CA ASP A 385 0.09 -42.13 -36.91
C ASP A 385 1.63 -42.16 -36.60
N ASP A 386 2.49 -41.85 -37.59
CA ASP A 386 3.95 -41.99 -37.53
C ASP A 386 4.68 -40.66 -37.78
N GLY A 387 6.01 -40.61 -37.60
CA GLY A 387 6.77 -39.36 -37.65
C GLY A 387 6.94 -38.77 -39.06
N ASP A 388 6.16 -37.73 -39.36
CA ASP A 388 5.96 -37.18 -40.70
C ASP A 388 6.65 -35.82 -40.94
N SER A 389 6.90 -35.50 -42.21
CA SER A 389 7.47 -34.23 -42.65
C SER A 389 6.55 -33.49 -43.61
N LEU A 390 5.79 -32.53 -43.10
CA LEU A 390 4.83 -31.74 -43.87
C LEU A 390 5.40 -30.35 -44.20
N SER A 391 5.33 -29.93 -45.46
CA SER A 391 5.77 -28.59 -45.86
C SER A 391 4.90 -27.95 -46.92
N VAL A 392 4.71 -26.63 -46.82
CA VAL A 392 3.92 -25.82 -47.77
C VAL A 392 4.70 -24.60 -48.27
N LEU A 393 4.61 -24.14 -49.53
CA LEU A 393 5.33 -22.91 -49.95
C LEU A 393 4.52 -21.61 -49.86
N SER A 394 3.27 -21.59 -50.35
CA SER A 394 2.46 -20.37 -50.39
C SER A 394 0.96 -20.63 -50.38
N GLY A 395 0.18 -19.64 -49.94
CA GLY A 395 -1.27 -19.70 -49.80
C GLY A 395 -1.72 -19.87 -48.35
N SER A 396 -2.99 -20.21 -48.12
CA SER A 396 -3.55 -20.44 -46.77
C SER A 396 -3.72 -21.93 -46.59
N ASN A 397 -2.86 -22.60 -45.84
CA ASN A 397 -2.80 -24.06 -45.81
C ASN A 397 -3.17 -24.59 -44.42
N ILE A 398 -3.53 -25.87 -44.36
CA ILE A 398 -3.77 -26.57 -43.11
C ILE A 398 -2.88 -27.83 -43.09
N LEU A 399 -2.07 -28.00 -42.05
CA LEU A 399 -1.20 -29.15 -41.87
C LEU A 399 -1.58 -29.83 -40.55
N TYR A 400 -1.84 -31.13 -40.60
CA TYR A 400 -2.07 -32.02 -39.47
C TYR A 400 -0.95 -33.05 -39.43
N GLY A 401 -0.16 -33.11 -38.36
CA GLY A 401 0.80 -34.19 -38.10
C GLY A 401 0.07 -35.47 -37.67
N ASP A 402 -0.92 -35.32 -36.78
CA ASP A 402 -1.78 -36.34 -36.20
C ASP A 402 -1.09 -37.13 -35.05
N GLY A 403 -0.43 -38.25 -35.29
CA GLY A 403 0.36 -38.96 -34.27
C GLY A 403 1.78 -39.16 -34.76
N GLY A 404 2.78 -39.14 -33.87
CA GLY A 404 4.18 -39.24 -34.28
C GLY A 404 5.00 -38.03 -33.83
N ASN A 405 6.30 -38.01 -34.10
CA ASN A 405 7.09 -36.79 -33.86
C ASN A 405 7.28 -36.10 -35.20
N ASP A 406 6.48 -35.07 -35.46
CA ASP A 406 6.28 -34.51 -36.78
C ASP A 406 7.06 -33.22 -36.99
N SER A 407 7.35 -32.90 -38.25
CA SER A 407 8.02 -31.67 -38.67
C SER A 407 7.14 -30.91 -39.65
N LEU A 408 6.44 -29.88 -39.15
CA LEU A 408 5.52 -29.05 -39.92
C LEU A 408 6.16 -27.69 -40.25
N VAL A 409 6.38 -27.41 -41.53
CA VAL A 409 7.09 -26.20 -41.97
C VAL A 409 6.32 -25.38 -43.00
N GLY A 410 6.07 -24.10 -42.69
CA GLY A 410 5.68 -23.09 -43.66
C GLY A 410 6.88 -22.63 -44.50
N GLY A 411 6.69 -22.45 -45.81
CA GLY A 411 7.78 -22.35 -46.77
C GLY A 411 8.35 -20.96 -46.96
N THR A 412 9.65 -20.91 -47.27
CA THR A 412 10.54 -19.73 -47.23
C THR A 412 10.33 -18.70 -48.36
N GLY A 413 9.12 -18.57 -48.90
CA GLY A 413 8.80 -17.68 -50.01
C GLY A 413 8.64 -16.24 -49.57
N ALA A 414 9.71 -15.44 -49.72
CA ALA A 414 9.80 -14.00 -49.42
C ALA A 414 8.89 -13.09 -50.29
N ALA A 415 7.57 -13.34 -50.35
CA ALA A 415 6.60 -12.48 -50.99
C ALA A 415 5.58 -11.96 -49.96
N PRO A 416 5.35 -10.63 -49.85
CA PRO A 416 4.26 -10.10 -49.03
C PRO A 416 2.93 -10.58 -49.58
N GLY A 417 2.16 -11.33 -48.77
CA GLY A 417 0.82 -11.83 -49.14
C GLY A 417 0.62 -13.35 -49.04
N VAL A 418 1.53 -14.10 -48.39
CA VAL A 418 1.29 -15.51 -48.04
C VAL A 418 0.12 -15.60 -47.07
N GLY A 419 -0.80 -16.53 -47.29
CA GLY A 419 -2.04 -16.67 -46.53
C GLY A 419 -1.82 -17.12 -45.07
N SER A 420 -2.90 -17.19 -44.31
CA SER A 420 -2.84 -17.68 -42.93
C SER A 420 -2.80 -19.21 -42.93
N ASN A 421 -1.74 -19.79 -42.37
CA ASN A 421 -1.61 -21.24 -42.23
C ASN A 421 -2.05 -21.68 -40.84
N GLN A 422 -2.65 -22.87 -40.75
CA GLN A 422 -2.92 -23.57 -39.51
C GLN A 422 -2.05 -24.83 -39.45
N TYR A 423 -1.42 -25.08 -38.32
CA TYR A 423 -0.57 -26.23 -38.07
C TYR A 423 -1.06 -26.92 -36.80
N TYR A 424 -1.26 -28.22 -36.85
CA TYR A 424 -1.64 -29.06 -35.73
C TYR A 424 -0.61 -30.19 -35.66
N GLY A 425 0.19 -30.26 -34.59
CA GLY A 425 1.15 -31.33 -34.35
C GLY A 425 0.41 -32.63 -34.05
N GLY A 426 -0.17 -32.74 -32.86
CA GLY A 426 -1.00 -33.86 -32.46
C GLY A 426 -0.40 -34.60 -31.26
N GLU A 427 -0.29 -35.93 -31.31
CA GLU A 427 0.39 -36.72 -30.27
C GLU A 427 1.88 -36.92 -30.63
N GLY A 428 2.81 -36.38 -29.82
CA GLY A 428 4.25 -36.62 -29.94
C GLY A 428 5.06 -35.35 -29.68
N ASN A 429 6.37 -35.37 -30.00
CA ASN A 429 7.25 -34.22 -29.80
C ASN A 429 7.49 -33.52 -31.14
N ASP A 430 6.66 -32.53 -31.44
CA ASP A 430 6.54 -31.95 -32.76
C ASP A 430 7.39 -30.69 -32.94
N GLN A 431 7.85 -30.47 -34.17
CA GLN A 431 8.57 -29.26 -34.57
C GLN A 431 7.75 -28.48 -35.59
N ILE A 432 7.16 -27.37 -35.15
CA ILE A 432 6.29 -26.56 -35.98
C ILE A 432 6.94 -25.19 -36.22
N THR A 433 7.21 -24.87 -37.49
CA THR A 433 7.81 -23.59 -37.88
C THR A 433 6.95 -22.86 -38.90
N SER A 434 6.44 -21.68 -38.56
CA SER A 434 5.69 -20.83 -39.49
C SER A 434 6.44 -19.56 -39.88
N VAL A 435 6.62 -19.36 -41.19
CA VAL A 435 7.29 -18.19 -41.79
C VAL A 435 6.33 -17.11 -42.31
N ASN A 436 5.02 -17.25 -42.06
CA ASN A 436 3.96 -16.37 -42.60
C ASN A 436 3.54 -15.26 -41.64
N SER A 437 2.76 -14.28 -42.14
CA SER A 437 2.33 -13.09 -41.41
C SER A 437 1.18 -13.26 -40.41
N TYR A 438 0.48 -14.40 -40.43
CA TYR A 438 -0.64 -14.69 -39.53
C TYR A 438 -0.82 -16.20 -39.42
N SER A 439 -0.38 -16.83 -38.34
CA SER A 439 -0.36 -18.29 -38.22
C SER A 439 -0.98 -18.75 -36.91
N SER A 440 -1.65 -19.91 -36.94
CA SER A 440 -2.06 -20.61 -35.72
C SER A 440 -1.32 -21.94 -35.66
N LEU A 441 -0.53 -22.15 -34.61
CA LEU A 441 0.25 -23.36 -34.37
C LEU A 441 -0.29 -23.99 -33.09
N TYR A 442 -0.58 -25.28 -33.15
CA TYR A 442 -1.01 -26.10 -32.02
C TYR A 442 -0.02 -27.27 -31.92
N GLY A 443 0.69 -27.40 -30.80
CA GLY A 443 1.59 -28.52 -30.51
C GLY A 443 0.78 -29.78 -30.29
N GLY A 444 0.12 -29.89 -29.14
CA GLY A 444 -0.75 -31.01 -28.81
C GLY A 444 -0.30 -31.69 -27.53
N ALA A 445 -0.02 -32.98 -27.56
CA ALA A 445 0.47 -33.71 -26.40
C ALA A 445 1.91 -34.17 -26.64
N GLY A 446 2.84 -33.78 -25.76
CA GLY A 446 4.26 -34.11 -25.85
C GLY A 446 5.12 -32.85 -25.85
N ILE A 447 6.45 -32.99 -25.87
CA ILE A 447 7.36 -31.84 -25.73
C ILE A 447 7.59 -31.20 -27.10
N ASP A 448 6.85 -30.13 -27.38
CA ASP A 448 6.77 -29.49 -28.68
C ASP A 448 7.65 -28.24 -28.80
N ALA A 449 8.09 -27.96 -30.03
CA ALA A 449 8.87 -26.78 -30.37
C ALA A 449 8.17 -25.95 -31.47
N LEU A 450 7.55 -24.84 -31.06
CA LEU A 450 6.76 -23.98 -31.94
C LEU A 450 7.50 -22.66 -32.22
N THR A 451 7.73 -22.35 -33.49
CA THR A 451 8.38 -21.11 -33.92
C THR A 451 7.50 -20.32 -34.90
N GLY A 452 7.03 -19.14 -34.48
CA GLY A 452 6.43 -18.13 -35.36
C GLY A 452 7.44 -17.07 -35.80
N PHE A 453 7.37 -16.60 -37.04
CA PHE A 453 8.26 -15.53 -37.52
C PHE A 453 7.60 -14.14 -37.44
N SER A 454 7.50 -13.43 -38.56
CA SER A 454 6.96 -12.08 -38.61
C SER A 454 5.46 -12.14 -38.80
N GLY A 455 4.65 -11.55 -37.93
CA GLY A 455 3.20 -11.65 -38.06
C GLY A 455 2.43 -11.35 -36.78
N ARG A 456 1.10 -11.54 -36.82
CA ARG A 456 0.33 -11.83 -35.60
C ARG A 456 0.11 -13.32 -35.59
N ASP A 457 0.94 -14.02 -34.84
CA ASP A 457 0.87 -15.47 -34.69
C ASP A 457 0.19 -15.83 -33.36
N THR A 458 -0.45 -17.00 -33.34
CA THR A 458 -1.03 -17.62 -32.15
C THR A 458 -0.46 -19.02 -31.99
N LEU A 459 0.22 -19.29 -30.88
CA LEU A 459 0.85 -20.57 -30.58
C LEU A 459 0.20 -21.15 -29.32
N TYR A 460 -0.11 -22.45 -29.35
CA TYR A 460 -0.55 -23.25 -28.21
C TYR A 460 0.42 -24.42 -28.06
N GLY A 461 1.10 -24.55 -26.92
CA GLY A 461 1.96 -25.68 -26.60
C GLY A 461 1.13 -26.95 -26.43
N GLY A 462 0.40 -27.02 -25.32
CA GLY A 462 -0.54 -28.09 -25.04
C GLY A 462 -0.22 -28.79 -23.73
N ASP A 463 -0.12 -30.12 -23.75
CA ASP A 463 0.31 -30.90 -22.58
C ASP A 463 1.84 -31.15 -22.67
N ASP A 464 2.53 -31.16 -21.53
CA ASP A 464 3.99 -31.32 -21.35
C ASP A 464 4.81 -30.02 -21.58
N GLY A 465 6.13 -30.07 -21.34
CA GLY A 465 6.97 -28.86 -21.25
C GLY A 465 7.51 -28.37 -22.59
N ASP A 466 6.87 -27.36 -23.16
CA ASP A 466 7.03 -26.89 -24.53
C ASP A 466 7.95 -25.67 -24.70
N SER A 467 8.38 -25.43 -25.94
CA SER A 467 9.19 -24.27 -26.31
C SER A 467 8.52 -23.45 -27.41
N LEU A 468 7.96 -22.29 -27.05
CA LEU A 468 7.29 -21.38 -27.98
C LEU A 468 8.12 -20.11 -28.21
N THR A 469 8.41 -19.79 -29.46
CA THR A 469 9.15 -18.56 -29.81
C THR A 469 8.52 -17.86 -30.99
N VAL A 470 8.35 -16.54 -30.89
CA VAL A 470 7.90 -15.69 -32.00
C VAL A 470 8.96 -14.63 -32.37
N ALA A 471 8.88 -14.00 -33.55
CA ALA A 471 9.87 -12.98 -33.96
C ALA A 471 9.37 -11.53 -33.86
N SER A 472 8.43 -11.11 -34.71
CA SER A 472 7.99 -9.70 -34.78
C SER A 472 6.49 -9.59 -34.95
N GLY A 473 5.86 -8.56 -34.37
CA GLY A 473 4.41 -8.31 -34.46
C GLY A 473 3.70 -8.55 -33.14
N ASN A 474 2.37 -8.58 -33.12
CA ASN A 474 1.59 -8.73 -31.88
C ASN A 474 1.15 -10.19 -31.78
N ASN A 475 1.77 -10.99 -30.92
CA ASN A 475 1.54 -12.43 -30.87
C ASN A 475 0.81 -12.86 -29.60
N LEU A 476 0.26 -14.07 -29.63
CA LEU A 476 -0.44 -14.70 -28.51
C LEU A 476 0.12 -16.11 -28.30
N LEU A 477 0.71 -16.39 -27.16
CA LEU A 477 1.32 -17.68 -26.82
C LEU A 477 0.62 -18.25 -25.57
N TYR A 478 0.28 -19.53 -25.62
CA TYR A 478 -0.21 -20.31 -24.48
C TYR A 478 0.72 -21.52 -24.29
N GLY A 479 1.31 -21.68 -23.11
CA GLY A 479 2.03 -22.88 -22.71
C GLY A 479 1.06 -24.04 -22.45
N ASP A 480 -0.03 -23.74 -21.73
CA ASP A 480 -1.10 -24.65 -21.31
C ASP A 480 -0.71 -25.49 -20.08
N ALA A 481 -0.30 -26.76 -20.20
CA ALA A 481 0.04 -27.59 -19.04
C ALA A 481 1.43 -28.19 -19.18
N GLY A 482 2.41 -27.73 -18.40
CA GLY A 482 3.80 -28.09 -18.66
C GLY A 482 4.77 -27.22 -17.87
N ASN A 483 6.06 -27.42 -18.10
CA ASN A 483 7.05 -26.41 -17.70
C ASN A 483 7.57 -25.77 -18.97
N ASP A 484 6.94 -24.69 -19.37
CA ASP A 484 7.05 -24.12 -20.71
C ASP A 484 8.07 -23.00 -20.77
N THR A 485 8.69 -22.84 -21.94
CA THR A 485 9.61 -21.73 -22.22
C THR A 485 9.08 -20.91 -23.38
N MET A 486 8.78 -19.64 -23.13
CA MET A 486 8.13 -18.74 -24.09
C MET A 486 8.92 -17.45 -24.32
N SER A 487 9.04 -17.03 -25.59
CA SER A 487 9.65 -15.74 -25.95
C SER A 487 8.84 -14.96 -26.97
N GLY A 488 8.47 -13.73 -26.61
CA GLY A 488 7.77 -12.76 -27.46
C GLY A 488 8.58 -12.16 -28.61
N GLY A 489 9.84 -12.60 -28.82
CA GLY A 489 10.67 -12.13 -29.94
C GLY A 489 11.27 -10.75 -29.74
N SER A 490 12.05 -10.26 -30.73
CA SER A 490 13.03 -9.16 -30.56
C SER A 490 12.63 -7.81 -31.17
N SER A 491 11.42 -7.69 -31.75
CA SER A 491 11.07 -6.50 -32.53
C SER A 491 9.58 -6.15 -32.51
N GLY A 492 9.25 -5.08 -31.78
CA GLY A 492 8.08 -4.22 -31.99
C GLY A 492 6.73 -4.94 -32.09
N GLY A 493 5.97 -4.90 -31.00
CA GLY A 493 4.62 -5.45 -30.91
C GLY A 493 4.08 -5.35 -29.48
N THR A 494 2.84 -5.78 -29.29
CA THR A 494 2.26 -6.08 -27.97
C THR A 494 1.99 -7.58 -27.94
N ASP A 495 2.85 -8.34 -27.28
CA ASP A 495 2.74 -9.80 -27.18
C ASP A 495 2.02 -10.19 -25.89
N THR A 496 1.24 -11.27 -25.92
CA THR A 496 0.59 -11.84 -24.74
C THR A 496 1.03 -13.28 -24.57
N LEU A 497 1.58 -13.61 -23.41
CA LEU A 497 2.09 -14.94 -23.06
C LEU A 497 1.35 -15.42 -21.80
N TYR A 498 0.80 -16.64 -21.85
CA TYR A 498 0.19 -17.34 -20.72
C TYR A 498 0.97 -18.62 -20.46
N GLY A 499 1.55 -18.78 -19.26
CA GLY A 499 2.25 -19.97 -18.78
C GLY A 499 1.29 -21.14 -18.71
N GLY A 500 0.44 -21.12 -17.69
CA GLY A 500 -0.62 -22.09 -17.49
C GLY A 500 -0.38 -22.90 -16.22
N LEU A 501 -0.38 -24.23 -16.30
CA LEU A 501 -0.07 -25.09 -15.16
C LEU A 501 1.38 -25.56 -15.23
N GLY A 502 2.18 -25.25 -14.21
CA GLY A 502 3.55 -25.73 -14.03
C GLY A 502 4.55 -24.59 -13.95
N ASN A 503 5.85 -24.90 -13.97
CA ASN A 503 6.89 -23.90 -13.71
C ASN A 503 7.44 -23.36 -15.03
N ASP A 504 6.99 -22.17 -15.40
CA ASP A 504 7.16 -21.59 -16.72
C ASP A 504 8.23 -20.49 -16.77
N SER A 505 8.72 -20.20 -17.97
CA SER A 505 9.73 -19.17 -18.24
C SER A 505 9.32 -18.29 -19.40
N LEU A 506 8.87 -17.06 -19.11
CA LEU A 506 8.27 -16.13 -20.06
C LEU A 506 9.14 -14.89 -20.28
N TYR A 507 9.44 -14.56 -21.54
CA TYR A 507 10.36 -13.48 -21.91
C TYR A 507 9.79 -12.50 -22.96
N ALA A 508 9.61 -11.22 -22.62
CA ALA A 508 9.13 -10.16 -23.52
C ALA A 508 10.26 -9.30 -24.15
N VAL A 509 11.12 -9.88 -25.00
CA VAL A 509 12.37 -9.22 -25.41
C VAL A 509 12.18 -8.03 -26.38
N GLY A 510 12.00 -6.79 -25.91
CA GLY A 510 11.97 -5.63 -26.84
C GLY A 510 10.62 -5.35 -27.51
N SER A 511 9.55 -5.85 -26.89
CA SER A 511 8.15 -5.55 -27.19
C SER A 511 7.44 -4.98 -25.94
N HIS A 512 6.14 -4.67 -26.02
CA HIS A 512 5.32 -4.38 -24.83
C HIS A 512 4.60 -5.67 -24.44
N GLY A 513 5.16 -6.43 -23.49
CA GLY A 513 4.67 -7.74 -23.10
C GLY A 513 3.54 -7.69 -22.08
N LEU A 514 2.56 -8.58 -22.25
CA LEU A 514 1.58 -8.95 -21.23
C LEU A 514 1.82 -10.42 -20.87
N LEU A 515 2.39 -10.67 -19.69
CA LEU A 515 2.83 -11.99 -19.25
C LEU A 515 1.98 -12.44 -18.05
N TYR A 516 1.50 -13.68 -18.11
CA TYR A 516 0.84 -14.38 -17.01
C TYR A 516 1.60 -15.69 -16.75
N GLY A 517 2.15 -15.88 -15.54
CA GLY A 517 2.71 -17.17 -15.13
C GLY A 517 1.60 -18.20 -14.88
N ASP A 518 0.52 -17.75 -14.23
CA ASP A 518 -0.62 -18.56 -13.82
C ASP A 518 -0.30 -19.45 -12.61
N ALA A 519 -0.24 -20.77 -12.68
CA ALA A 519 -0.03 -21.59 -11.49
C ALA A 519 1.31 -22.34 -11.55
N GLY A 520 2.24 -22.01 -10.64
CA GLY A 520 3.54 -22.67 -10.53
C GLY A 520 4.63 -21.71 -10.09
N THR A 521 5.87 -22.21 -9.99
CA THR A 521 7.03 -21.36 -9.64
C THR A 521 7.64 -20.80 -10.93
N ASP A 522 7.21 -19.61 -11.32
CA ASP A 522 7.46 -19.05 -12.64
C ASP A 522 8.60 -18.03 -12.68
N VAL A 523 9.13 -17.81 -13.88
CA VAL A 523 10.12 -16.77 -14.17
C VAL A 523 9.62 -15.89 -15.31
N LEU A 524 9.25 -14.65 -14.98
CA LEU A 524 8.75 -13.67 -15.95
C LEU A 524 9.78 -12.55 -16.13
N ALA A 525 10.15 -12.23 -17.37
CA ALA A 525 11.05 -11.11 -17.65
C ALA A 525 10.56 -10.18 -18.77
N GLY A 526 10.27 -8.92 -18.41
CA GLY A 526 9.83 -7.86 -19.34
C GLY A 526 10.95 -7.26 -20.20
N TYR A 527 12.18 -7.23 -19.68
CA TYR A 527 13.36 -6.63 -20.33
C TYR A 527 13.22 -5.16 -20.79
N SER A 528 12.56 -4.86 -21.89
CA SER A 528 12.41 -3.49 -22.38
C SER A 528 11.07 -3.31 -23.07
N GLY A 529 10.28 -2.34 -22.63
CA GLY A 529 8.90 -2.18 -23.08
C GLY A 529 8.11 -1.28 -22.15
N GLN A 530 6.79 -1.26 -22.28
CA GLN A 530 5.93 -1.06 -21.11
C GLN A 530 5.20 -2.38 -20.94
N ASP A 531 5.66 -3.14 -19.96
CA ASP A 531 5.28 -4.52 -19.76
C ASP A 531 4.30 -4.62 -18.59
N THR A 532 3.40 -5.59 -18.67
CA THR A 532 2.53 -6.00 -17.56
C THR A 532 2.80 -7.45 -17.24
N LEU A 533 3.21 -7.75 -16.01
CA LEU A 533 3.55 -9.09 -15.56
C LEU A 533 2.61 -9.48 -14.40
N TYR A 534 2.08 -10.69 -14.45
CA TYR A 534 1.33 -11.34 -13.37
C TYR A 534 2.04 -12.66 -13.07
N GLY A 535 2.56 -12.85 -11.85
CA GLY A 535 3.15 -14.12 -11.43
C GLY A 535 2.06 -15.19 -11.36
N GLY A 536 1.17 -15.09 -10.37
CA GLY A 536 0.00 -15.93 -10.24
C GLY A 536 -0.03 -16.66 -8.90
N ASP A 537 -0.18 -17.98 -8.89
CA ASP A 537 -0.11 -18.80 -7.68
C ASP A 537 1.29 -19.43 -7.54
N ASP A 538 1.77 -19.60 -6.30
CA ASP A 538 3.10 -20.10 -5.91
C ASP A 538 4.24 -19.06 -6.03
N VAL A 539 5.49 -19.46 -5.78
CA VAL A 539 6.63 -18.54 -5.60
C VAL A 539 7.24 -18.14 -6.95
N ASP A 540 7.13 -16.86 -7.31
CA ASP A 540 7.53 -16.36 -8.62
C ASP A 540 8.77 -15.45 -8.59
N ASN A 541 9.47 -15.38 -9.74
CA ASN A 541 10.59 -14.45 -9.95
C ASN A 541 10.31 -13.52 -11.14
N LEU A 542 10.02 -12.25 -10.84
CA LEU A 542 9.60 -11.25 -11.84
C LEU A 542 10.71 -10.22 -12.07
N ILE A 543 11.21 -10.15 -13.31
CA ILE A 543 12.27 -9.23 -13.75
C ILE A 543 11.67 -8.18 -14.68
N VAL A 544 11.46 -6.98 -14.15
CA VAL A 544 10.64 -5.96 -14.81
C VAL A 544 11.33 -5.31 -16.02
N GLY A 545 12.63 -5.06 -15.95
CA GLY A 545 13.38 -4.42 -17.03
C GLY A 545 13.22 -2.89 -17.11
N SER A 546 13.35 -2.30 -18.31
CA SER A 546 13.22 -0.86 -18.57
C SER A 546 11.85 -0.51 -19.12
N GLY A 547 11.22 0.55 -18.65
CA GLY A 547 9.84 0.88 -19.05
C GLY A 547 9.08 1.60 -17.95
N SER A 548 7.83 1.98 -18.22
CA SER A 548 6.82 2.17 -17.17
C SER A 548 6.02 0.87 -17.12
N ASN A 549 6.25 0.04 -16.12
CA ASN A 549 5.70 -1.32 -16.08
C ASN A 549 4.71 -1.47 -14.92
N LEU A 550 3.82 -2.47 -15.05
CA LEU A 550 2.84 -2.86 -14.03
C LEU A 550 3.09 -4.33 -13.67
N VAL A 551 3.26 -4.64 -12.38
CA VAL A 551 3.69 -5.98 -11.96
C VAL A 551 2.90 -6.41 -10.74
N TYR A 552 2.36 -7.63 -10.78
CA TYR A 552 1.67 -8.30 -9.68
C TYR A 552 2.38 -9.63 -9.41
N GLY A 553 2.78 -9.88 -8.16
CA GLY A 553 3.33 -11.16 -7.71
C GLY A 553 2.25 -12.22 -7.70
N GLY A 554 1.25 -12.06 -6.83
CA GLY A 554 0.08 -12.93 -6.77
C GLY A 554 -0.02 -13.60 -5.40
N THR A 555 -0.14 -14.92 -5.34
CA THR A 555 -0.08 -15.65 -4.07
C THR A 555 1.22 -16.42 -3.98
N GLY A 556 2.08 -16.13 -3.02
CA GLY A 556 3.44 -16.68 -3.03
C GLY A 556 4.42 -15.79 -2.30
N ALA A 557 5.63 -16.28 -2.06
CA ALA A 557 6.71 -15.46 -1.51
C ALA A 557 7.61 -15.00 -2.67
N ASP A 558 7.19 -13.96 -3.37
CA ASP A 558 7.65 -13.59 -4.69
C ASP A 558 8.87 -12.67 -4.64
N VAL A 559 9.65 -12.70 -5.73
CA VAL A 559 10.81 -11.84 -5.91
C VAL A 559 10.60 -10.93 -7.10
N ILE A 560 10.37 -9.64 -6.83
CA ILE A 560 10.15 -8.63 -7.87
C ILE A 560 11.37 -7.71 -7.98
N GLN A 561 12.08 -7.81 -9.10
CA GLN A 561 13.23 -6.96 -9.42
C GLN A 561 12.83 -5.88 -10.42
N GLY A 562 12.58 -4.67 -9.92
CA GLY A 562 12.14 -3.46 -10.65
C GLY A 562 13.13 -2.85 -11.66
N GLY A 563 14.12 -3.62 -12.14
CA GLY A 563 14.98 -3.27 -13.29
C GLY A 563 16.47 -2.98 -12.96
N VAL A 564 17.28 -2.80 -14.01
CA VAL A 564 18.70 -2.37 -13.93
C VAL A 564 18.81 -0.86 -14.16
N GLY A 565 19.14 -0.12 -13.10
CA GLY A 565 19.27 1.33 -13.14
C GLY A 565 20.46 1.79 -13.97
N GLY A 566 20.26 2.77 -14.86
CA GLY A 566 21.38 3.45 -15.52
C GLY A 566 21.09 4.29 -16.76
N THR A 567 19.94 4.13 -17.44
CA THR A 567 19.61 4.93 -18.63
C THR A 567 18.57 6.01 -18.34
N PRO A 568 18.81 7.28 -18.72
CA PRO A 568 17.77 8.32 -18.69
C PRO A 568 16.58 7.89 -19.55
N GLY A 569 15.42 7.66 -18.91
CA GLY A 569 14.20 7.20 -19.57
C GLY A 569 13.51 5.97 -18.96
N ALA A 570 14.00 5.43 -17.83
CA ALA A 570 13.22 4.47 -17.04
C ALA A 570 11.90 5.12 -16.61
N GLY A 571 10.78 4.48 -16.94
CA GLY A 571 9.46 4.92 -16.54
C GLY A 571 9.21 4.73 -15.05
N VAL A 572 8.05 5.16 -14.58
CA VAL A 572 7.61 4.91 -13.20
C VAL A 572 6.93 3.54 -13.18
N ASN A 573 7.47 2.61 -12.39
CA ASN A 573 6.90 1.28 -12.23
C ASN A 573 5.85 1.27 -11.10
N GLN A 574 4.83 0.44 -11.25
CA GLN A 574 3.93 0.04 -10.16
C GLN A 574 4.16 -1.46 -9.90
N LEU A 575 4.58 -1.79 -8.69
CA LEU A 575 4.94 -3.15 -8.27
C LEU A 575 4.04 -3.55 -7.10
N TYR A 576 3.38 -4.69 -7.20
CA TYR A 576 2.50 -5.27 -6.18
C TYR A 576 3.02 -6.68 -5.86
N GLY A 577 3.29 -6.98 -4.59
CA GLY A 577 3.62 -8.34 -4.12
C GLY A 577 2.37 -9.22 -4.02
N ASP A 578 1.30 -8.64 -3.45
CA ASP A 578 0.00 -9.25 -3.17
C ASP A 578 0.06 -10.18 -1.92
N ASP A 579 -0.33 -11.45 -1.98
CA ASP A 579 -0.39 -12.33 -0.80
C ASP A 579 0.92 -13.14 -0.63
N GLY A 580 1.70 -12.89 0.41
CA GLY A 580 2.80 -13.73 0.89
C GLY A 580 3.97 -12.90 1.41
N ASN A 581 5.16 -13.49 1.51
CA ASN A 581 6.33 -12.79 2.07
C ASN A 581 7.27 -12.38 0.94
N ASP A 582 7.06 -11.19 0.40
CA ASP A 582 7.63 -10.75 -0.86
C ASP A 582 8.92 -9.96 -0.68
N TYR A 583 9.79 -10.05 -1.70
CA TYR A 583 11.02 -9.27 -1.79
C TYR A 583 11.00 -8.39 -3.04
N ILE A 584 10.73 -7.09 -2.84
CA ILE A 584 10.57 -6.14 -3.94
C ILE A 584 11.69 -5.09 -3.92
N THR A 585 12.34 -4.89 -5.06
CA THR A 585 13.37 -3.86 -5.22
C THR A 585 13.05 -2.92 -6.38
N SER A 586 13.18 -1.61 -6.20
CA SER A 586 13.05 -0.61 -7.28
C SER A 586 14.35 0.20 -7.44
N VAL A 587 14.84 0.32 -8.68
CA VAL A 587 16.07 1.08 -8.99
C VAL A 587 15.82 2.51 -9.47
N SER A 588 14.57 2.81 -9.83
CA SER A 588 14.06 4.11 -10.27
C SER A 588 12.75 4.41 -9.53
N ALA A 589 12.31 5.67 -9.57
CA ALA A 589 11.05 6.12 -8.96
C ALA A 589 9.90 5.12 -9.23
N ALA A 590 9.36 4.53 -8.17
CA ALA A 590 8.30 3.53 -8.23
C ALA A 590 7.26 3.70 -7.12
N SER A 591 6.07 3.15 -7.37
CA SER A 591 5.09 2.83 -6.32
C SER A 591 5.17 1.33 -6.06
N VAL A 592 5.47 0.94 -4.84
CA VAL A 592 5.65 -0.45 -4.41
C VAL A 592 4.64 -0.76 -3.32
N TYR A 593 3.93 -1.86 -3.45
CA TYR A 593 2.97 -2.39 -2.49
C TYR A 593 3.42 -3.80 -2.14
N GLY A 594 3.64 -4.10 -0.86
CA GLY A 594 3.90 -5.45 -0.36
C GLY A 594 2.63 -6.28 -0.48
N GLY A 595 1.67 -6.04 0.41
CA GLY A 595 0.37 -6.69 0.38
C GLY A 595 0.08 -7.38 1.71
N ALA A 596 -0.23 -8.67 1.72
CA ALA A 596 -0.46 -9.42 2.95
C ALA A 596 0.69 -10.38 3.21
N GLY A 597 1.38 -10.25 4.35
CA GLY A 597 2.49 -11.09 4.74
C GLY A 597 3.71 -10.25 5.10
N SER A 598 4.81 -10.87 5.55
CA SER A 598 5.97 -10.11 6.04
C SER A 598 6.94 -9.81 4.89
N ASP A 599 6.81 -8.61 4.33
CA ASP A 599 7.45 -8.16 3.11
C ASP A 599 8.76 -7.38 3.35
N SER A 600 9.59 -7.32 2.31
CA SER A 600 10.83 -6.55 2.30
C SER A 600 10.93 -5.70 1.04
N LEU A 601 10.71 -4.40 1.20
CA LEU A 601 10.61 -3.44 0.10
C LEU A 601 11.80 -2.47 0.10
N VAL A 602 12.51 -2.35 -1.02
CA VAL A 602 13.70 -1.49 -1.13
C VAL A 602 13.66 -0.57 -2.35
N GLY A 603 13.61 0.74 -2.12
CA GLY A 603 13.73 1.78 -3.17
C GLY A 603 15.11 2.43 -3.23
N PHE A 604 15.80 2.39 -4.38
CA PHE A 604 17.17 2.93 -4.49
C PHE A 604 17.24 4.41 -4.87
N SER A 605 16.78 4.80 -6.06
CA SER A 605 16.93 6.17 -6.54
C SER A 605 15.65 6.66 -7.17
N GLY A 606 15.21 7.87 -6.83
CA GLY A 606 13.98 8.40 -7.38
C GLY A 606 13.19 9.16 -6.33
N ARG A 607 11.88 9.22 -6.50
CA ARG A 607 10.95 9.51 -5.42
C ARG A 607 10.08 8.28 -5.36
N ASP A 608 10.35 7.46 -4.36
CA ASP A 608 9.70 6.18 -4.19
C ASP A 608 8.56 6.30 -3.16
N THR A 609 7.51 5.51 -3.37
CA THR A 609 6.39 5.38 -2.45
C THR A 609 6.21 3.89 -2.16
N LEU A 610 6.45 3.48 -0.93
CA LEU A 610 6.42 2.09 -0.48
C LEU A 610 5.29 1.90 0.53
N TYR A 611 4.46 0.89 0.35
CA TYR A 611 3.40 0.46 1.26
C TYR A 611 3.69 -0.99 1.67
N GLY A 612 3.84 -1.25 2.98
CA GLY A 612 4.03 -2.58 3.55
C GLY A 612 2.77 -3.42 3.34
N GLY A 613 1.71 -3.06 4.06
CA GLY A 613 0.38 -3.64 3.89
C GLY A 613 -0.11 -4.26 5.19
N ALA A 614 -0.23 -5.57 5.26
CA ALA A 614 -0.63 -6.29 6.46
C ALA A 614 0.51 -7.20 6.92
N ASP A 615 0.66 -7.37 8.24
CA ASP A 615 1.76 -8.09 8.92
C ASP A 615 3.06 -7.28 9.00
N GLY A 616 4.10 -7.83 9.63
CA GLY A 616 5.32 -7.07 9.95
C GLY A 616 6.32 -6.96 8.79
N ASP A 617 6.50 -5.74 8.28
CA ASP A 617 7.24 -5.42 7.07
C ASP A 617 8.55 -4.68 7.29
N VAL A 618 9.43 -4.73 6.29
CA VAL A 618 10.71 -4.00 6.27
C VAL A 618 10.82 -3.13 5.03
N LEU A 619 10.72 -1.81 5.22
CA LEU A 619 10.75 -0.82 4.16
C LEU A 619 12.04 0.01 4.23
N GLY A 620 12.77 0.10 3.12
CA GLY A 620 14.01 0.85 3.03
C GLY A 620 14.11 1.70 1.78
N VAL A 621 14.56 2.95 1.92
CA VAL A 621 14.87 3.82 0.78
C VAL A 621 16.28 4.40 0.85
N PHE A 622 16.74 4.97 -0.27
CA PHE A 622 18.00 5.71 -0.33
C PHE A 622 17.79 7.14 -0.86
N ASN A 623 18.25 7.49 -2.07
CA ASN A 623 18.24 8.88 -2.52
C ASN A 623 16.84 9.26 -3.03
N GLY A 624 16.29 10.39 -2.58
CA GLY A 624 14.98 10.84 -3.02
C GLY A 624 14.25 11.65 -1.96
N ASN A 625 13.09 12.22 -2.30
CA ASN A 625 12.08 12.58 -1.29
C ASN A 625 11.05 11.46 -1.32
N ASN A 626 11.10 10.54 -0.37
CA ASN A 626 10.35 9.30 -0.42
C ASN A 626 9.21 9.26 0.59
N GLN A 627 8.27 8.34 0.40
CA GLN A 627 7.18 8.07 1.32
C GLN A 627 7.15 6.57 1.64
N LEU A 628 7.13 6.22 2.92
CA LEU A 628 7.03 4.84 3.40
C LEU A 628 5.80 4.76 4.31
N TYR A 629 4.97 3.74 4.10
CA TYR A 629 3.79 3.42 4.90
C TYR A 629 3.95 1.97 5.37
N GLY A 630 4.00 1.72 6.67
CA GLY A 630 3.99 0.35 7.23
C GLY A 630 2.61 -0.29 7.05
N ASP A 631 1.57 0.47 7.37
CA ASP A 631 0.15 0.07 7.37
C ASP A 631 -0.19 -0.80 8.60
N ASP A 632 -0.76 -2.00 8.47
CA ASP A 632 -1.11 -2.84 9.64
C ASP A 632 0.04 -3.82 9.94
N GLY A 633 0.77 -3.72 11.06
CA GLY A 633 1.96 -4.54 11.21
C GLY A 633 2.82 -4.22 12.42
N ASN A 634 3.99 -4.86 12.51
CA ASN A 634 5.05 -4.39 13.40
C ASN A 634 6.25 -4.13 12.48
N ASP A 635 6.35 -2.89 12.01
CA ASP A 635 7.08 -2.56 10.81
C ASP A 635 8.41 -1.87 11.11
N VAL A 636 9.34 -1.97 10.16
CA VAL A 636 10.65 -1.34 10.22
C VAL A 636 10.87 -0.47 9.00
N LEU A 637 10.79 0.85 9.19
CA LEU A 637 10.91 1.84 8.12
C LEU A 637 12.23 2.60 8.22
N ASN A 638 13.00 2.69 7.13
CA ASN A 638 14.33 3.30 7.11
C ASN A 638 14.55 4.22 5.90
N SER A 639 14.82 5.50 6.14
CA SER A 639 15.11 6.50 5.09
C SER A 639 16.54 6.44 4.51
N GLY A 640 17.43 5.60 5.07
CA GLY A 640 18.78 5.36 4.56
C GLY A 640 19.81 6.46 4.86
N THR A 641 21.08 6.18 4.54
CA THR A 641 22.22 7.09 4.80
C THR A 641 22.61 7.97 3.61
N GLY A 642 21.78 7.98 2.55
CA GLY A 642 22.16 8.40 1.21
C GLY A 642 21.31 9.55 0.67
N GLY A 643 21.46 10.75 1.24
CA GLY A 643 21.35 12.00 0.48
C GLY A 643 20.05 12.81 0.59
N GLY A 644 20.04 13.80 1.50
CA GLY A 644 19.50 15.16 1.30
C GLY A 644 18.02 15.36 1.00
N GLY A 645 17.22 14.30 0.97
CA GLY A 645 15.78 14.35 0.82
C GLY A 645 15.04 14.71 2.10
N VAL A 646 13.78 15.11 1.93
CA VAL A 646 12.80 15.15 3.02
C VAL A 646 11.91 13.93 2.83
N ASP A 647 12.09 12.94 3.69
CA ASP A 647 11.37 11.66 3.65
C ASP A 647 10.22 11.69 4.65
N THR A 648 9.12 11.01 4.32
CA THR A 648 7.97 10.85 5.21
C THR A 648 7.72 9.38 5.50
N LEU A 649 7.67 9.01 6.77
CA LEU A 649 7.45 7.64 7.24
C LEU A 649 6.16 7.62 8.09
N TYR A 650 5.27 6.68 7.82
CA TYR A 650 4.08 6.40 8.60
C TYR A 650 4.19 4.95 9.08
N GLY A 651 4.14 4.71 10.39
CA GLY A 651 4.10 3.37 10.99
C GLY A 651 2.78 2.71 10.62
N GLY A 652 1.70 3.19 11.24
CA GLY A 652 0.35 2.70 10.98
C GLY A 652 -0.23 2.08 12.23
N ALA A 653 -0.72 0.85 12.16
CA ALA A 653 -1.23 0.13 13.32
C ALA A 653 -0.25 -0.97 13.75
N GLY A 654 0.15 -0.95 15.01
CA GLY A 654 1.02 -1.95 15.64
C GLY A 654 2.37 -1.35 16.03
N THR A 655 3.25 -2.14 16.66
CA THR A 655 4.44 -1.57 17.32
C THR A 655 5.61 -1.44 16.34
N ASP A 656 5.81 -0.23 15.84
CA ASP A 656 6.68 0.07 14.72
C ASP A 656 8.04 0.64 15.13
N SER A 657 8.98 0.67 14.18
CA SER A 657 10.31 1.22 14.34
C SER A 657 10.75 2.03 13.13
N LEU A 658 10.73 3.35 13.27
CA LEU A 658 11.00 4.32 12.20
C LEU A 658 12.38 4.97 12.39
N TYR A 659 13.17 5.04 11.31
CA TYR A 659 14.54 5.55 11.35
C TYR A 659 14.80 6.59 10.24
N ALA A 660 15.06 7.85 10.63
CA ALA A 660 15.39 8.96 9.72
C ALA A 660 16.90 9.31 9.62
N LEU A 661 17.78 8.34 9.91
CA LEU A 661 19.26 8.37 9.91
C LEU A 661 19.96 9.73 9.62
N SER A 662 20.03 10.17 8.36
CA SER A 662 20.80 11.36 7.93
C SER A 662 20.00 12.37 7.08
N SER A 663 18.68 12.21 7.08
CA SER A 663 17.70 13.01 6.32
C SER A 663 16.94 13.93 7.27
N ASN A 664 16.26 14.97 6.75
CA ASN A 664 15.23 15.64 7.54
C ASN A 664 13.97 14.76 7.47
N GLY A 665 13.67 14.03 8.54
CA GLY A 665 12.56 13.09 8.60
C GLY A 665 11.26 13.72 9.11
N LEU A 666 10.15 13.38 8.46
CA LEU A 666 8.81 13.53 9.02
C LEU A 666 8.28 12.13 9.35
N MET A 667 8.10 11.82 10.62
CA MET A 667 7.73 10.48 11.09
C MET A 667 6.44 10.52 11.90
N TYR A 668 5.54 9.58 11.64
CA TYR A 668 4.31 9.33 12.38
C TYR A 668 4.35 7.87 12.85
N GLY A 669 4.26 7.60 14.15
CA GLY A 669 4.04 6.24 14.67
C GLY A 669 2.60 5.77 14.40
N ASP A 670 1.65 6.67 14.68
CA ASP A 670 0.20 6.50 14.51
C ASP A 670 -0.47 5.74 15.67
N ALA A 671 -0.63 4.42 15.61
CA ALA A 671 -1.31 3.66 16.67
C ALA A 671 -0.44 2.55 17.25
N ASP A 672 -0.55 2.32 18.56
CA ASP A 672 0.25 1.38 19.35
C ASP A 672 1.65 1.94 19.72
N ALA A 673 2.40 1.18 20.53
CA ALA A 673 3.64 1.66 21.16
C ALA A 673 4.86 1.61 20.22
N ASP A 674 5.23 2.76 19.68
CA ASP A 674 6.19 2.93 18.60
C ASP A 674 7.57 3.42 19.05
N ARG A 675 8.54 3.28 18.13
CA ARG A 675 9.91 3.78 18.33
C ARG A 675 10.38 4.60 17.14
N LEU A 676 10.50 5.92 17.34
CA LEU A 676 10.91 6.87 16.31
C LEU A 676 12.31 7.41 16.57
N TYR A 677 13.22 7.25 15.62
CA TYR A 677 14.63 7.66 15.72
C TYR A 677 15.00 8.65 14.60
N GLY A 678 15.04 9.95 14.93
CA GLY A 678 15.45 11.01 14.00
C GLY A 678 16.94 11.02 13.68
N TYR A 679 17.78 10.70 14.68
CA TYR A 679 19.23 10.89 14.62
C TYR A 679 19.62 12.32 14.18
N SER A 680 20.24 12.50 13.00
CA SER A 680 20.78 13.79 12.55
C SER A 680 19.91 14.37 11.44
N GLY A 681 19.49 15.62 11.58
CA GLY A 681 18.56 16.24 10.63
C GLY A 681 17.81 17.38 11.30
N GLN A 682 16.87 18.00 10.60
CA GLN A 682 15.76 18.71 11.24
C GLN A 682 14.55 17.79 11.14
N ASP A 683 14.27 17.09 12.22
CA ASP A 683 13.28 16.02 12.25
C ASP A 683 12.00 16.48 12.96
N THR A 684 10.87 15.97 12.49
CA THR A 684 9.56 16.11 13.14
C THR A 684 8.99 14.72 13.38
N LEU A 685 8.78 14.38 14.64
CA LEU A 685 8.31 13.07 15.09
C LEU A 685 6.98 13.23 15.80
N TYR A 686 5.99 12.43 15.42
CA TYR A 686 4.70 12.27 16.11
C TYR A 686 4.59 10.81 16.57
N GLY A 687 4.42 10.57 17.86
CA GLY A 687 4.21 9.23 18.42
C GLY A 687 2.85 8.70 17.97
N GLY A 688 1.77 9.26 18.51
CA GLY A 688 0.41 8.90 18.10
C GLY A 688 -0.45 8.51 19.28
N THR A 689 -0.80 7.24 19.42
CA THR A 689 -1.56 6.71 20.57
C THR A 689 -0.84 5.53 21.19
N GLU A 690 -1.00 5.31 22.50
CA GLU A 690 -0.22 4.39 23.35
C GLU A 690 1.20 4.91 23.63
N ASN A 691 2.00 4.15 24.38
CA ASN A 691 3.24 4.65 24.99
C ASN A 691 4.44 4.58 24.05
N ASP A 692 4.85 5.72 23.52
CA ASP A 692 5.85 5.88 22.48
C ASP A 692 7.24 6.26 22.98
N TYR A 693 8.26 5.95 22.16
CA TYR A 693 9.64 6.37 22.39
C TYR A 693 10.16 7.19 21.21
N LEU A 694 10.39 8.47 21.44
CA LEU A 694 10.89 9.42 20.44
C LEU A 694 12.30 9.89 20.78
N PHE A 695 13.24 9.70 19.84
CA PHE A 695 14.64 10.04 20.04
C PHE A 695 15.23 10.81 18.87
N THR A 696 15.87 11.94 19.17
CA THR A 696 16.65 12.72 18.20
C THR A 696 18.06 13.01 18.72
N SER A 697 18.95 13.52 17.87
CA SER A 697 20.29 13.95 18.28
C SER A 697 20.60 15.39 17.86
N ASP A 698 21.40 15.60 16.80
CA ASP A 698 21.74 16.93 16.30
C ASP A 698 20.58 17.51 15.48
N GLY A 699 20.34 18.83 15.59
CA GLY A 699 19.35 19.54 14.78
C GLY A 699 18.43 20.46 15.57
N SER A 700 17.52 21.14 14.87
CA SER A 700 16.33 21.77 15.48
C SER A 700 15.16 20.85 15.21
N ASN A 701 14.74 20.09 16.22
CA ASN A 701 13.77 19.02 16.07
C ASN A 701 12.45 19.37 16.77
N SER A 702 11.35 18.76 16.31
CA SER A 702 10.03 18.84 16.97
C SER A 702 9.54 17.43 17.27
N LEU A 703 9.24 17.15 18.53
CA LEU A 703 8.75 15.85 19.00
C LEU A 703 7.40 16.06 19.67
N TYR A 704 6.42 15.26 19.29
CA TYR A 704 5.06 15.23 19.82
C TYR A 704 4.77 13.80 20.25
N GLY A 705 4.45 13.57 21.53
CA GLY A 705 4.13 12.25 22.08
C GLY A 705 2.80 11.75 21.53
N GLY A 706 1.71 12.39 21.95
CA GLY A 706 0.36 12.04 21.54
C GLY A 706 -0.47 11.57 22.73
N ASP A 707 -1.37 10.61 22.53
CA ASP A 707 -2.13 10.00 23.63
C ASP A 707 -1.31 8.83 24.22
N GLY A 708 -0.79 8.88 25.44
CA GLY A 708 -0.03 7.76 26.03
C GLY A 708 1.02 8.22 27.04
N ASP A 709 1.58 7.29 27.83
CA ASP A 709 2.73 7.65 28.69
C ASP A 709 4.03 7.57 27.87
N ASP A 710 4.45 8.68 27.28
CA ASP A 710 5.52 8.76 26.29
C ASP A 710 6.89 9.09 26.86
N THR A 711 7.94 8.76 26.10
CA THR A 711 9.33 9.11 26.42
C THR A 711 9.98 9.86 25.27
N LEU A 712 10.21 11.16 25.46
CA LEU A 712 10.81 12.04 24.47
C LEU A 712 12.22 12.47 24.86
N SER A 713 13.19 12.27 23.97
CA SER A 713 14.60 12.61 24.22
C SER A 713 15.31 13.31 23.06
N GLY A 714 15.98 14.42 23.39
CA GLY A 714 16.88 15.14 22.47
C GLY A 714 18.31 14.58 22.37
N GLY A 715 18.58 13.37 22.89
CA GLY A 715 19.87 12.68 22.73
C GLY A 715 20.98 13.08 23.72
N THR A 716 22.23 12.70 23.44
CA THR A 716 23.42 13.00 24.26
C THR A 716 24.48 13.77 23.47
N GLY A 717 24.10 14.91 22.89
CA GLY A 717 25.00 15.78 22.10
C GLY A 717 25.67 16.85 22.95
N ALA A 718 26.72 16.52 23.70
CA ALA A 718 27.54 17.49 24.47
C ALA A 718 28.37 18.45 23.58
N ALA A 719 27.94 18.74 22.35
CA ALA A 719 28.70 19.48 21.36
C ALA A 719 27.90 20.65 20.77
N LEU A 720 27.62 21.69 21.58
CA LEU A 720 27.43 23.10 21.17
C LEU A 720 26.91 23.31 19.73
N GLY A 721 25.81 22.66 19.38
CA GLY A 721 25.17 22.69 18.08
C GLY A 721 23.91 23.55 18.17
N VAL A 722 23.83 24.57 17.32
CA VAL A 722 22.77 25.59 17.29
C VAL A 722 21.45 25.02 16.78
N GLY A 723 20.63 24.47 17.67
CA GLY A 723 19.23 24.12 17.39
C GLY A 723 18.39 24.22 18.65
N SER A 724 17.18 24.77 18.52
CA SER A 724 16.17 24.77 19.58
C SER A 724 15.21 23.62 19.30
N ASN A 725 15.04 22.74 20.28
CA ASN A 725 14.07 21.65 20.17
C ASN A 725 12.74 22.07 20.80
N LEU A 726 11.66 21.61 20.18
CA LEU A 726 10.29 21.70 20.68
C LEU A 726 9.84 20.29 21.08
N PHE A 727 9.32 20.14 22.29
CA PHE A 727 8.75 18.90 22.80
C PHE A 727 7.33 19.16 23.29
N HIS A 728 6.41 18.28 22.94
CA HIS A 728 5.04 18.17 23.46
C HIS A 728 4.84 16.73 23.94
N GLY A 729 4.45 16.54 25.20
CA GLY A 729 4.00 15.26 25.72
C GLY A 729 2.64 14.90 25.15
N ASP A 730 1.73 15.89 25.15
CA ASP A 730 0.31 15.77 24.79
C ASP A 730 -0.50 15.07 25.92
N ASP A 731 -1.34 14.07 25.66
CA ASP A 731 -2.21 13.46 26.69
C ASP A 731 -1.54 12.22 27.32
N GLY A 732 -1.08 12.25 28.56
CA GLY A 732 -0.56 11.08 29.29
C GLY A 732 0.49 11.44 30.35
N ASN A 733 1.15 10.46 30.97
CA ASN A 733 2.21 10.74 31.95
C ASN A 733 3.59 10.66 31.29
N ASP A 734 4.05 11.79 30.78
CA ASP A 734 5.18 11.85 29.87
C ASP A 734 6.52 12.08 30.56
N THR A 735 7.58 11.54 29.97
CA THR A 735 8.96 11.78 30.39
C THR A 735 9.72 12.49 29.28
N ILE A 736 9.99 13.78 29.49
CA ILE A 736 10.66 14.64 28.49
C ILE A 736 12.04 15.04 28.99
N THR A 737 13.08 14.75 28.22
CA THR A 737 14.47 15.11 28.55
C THR A 737 15.17 15.85 27.42
N SER A 738 15.57 17.10 27.67
CA SER A 738 16.33 17.93 26.71
C SER A 738 17.76 18.22 27.17
N VAL A 739 18.74 17.97 26.29
CA VAL A 739 20.19 18.20 26.51
C VAL A 739 20.75 19.47 25.86
N ASN A 740 19.91 20.28 25.19
CA ASN A 740 20.35 21.40 24.36
C ASN A 740 20.35 22.75 25.10
N SER A 741 21.02 23.76 24.51
CA SER A 741 21.24 25.08 25.14
C SER A 741 19.99 25.98 25.22
N TYR A 742 18.93 25.65 24.48
CA TYR A 742 17.65 26.38 24.42
C TYR A 742 16.54 25.40 24.04
N SER A 743 15.70 25.02 25.00
CA SER A 743 14.64 24.03 24.80
C SER A 743 13.29 24.56 25.25
N LEU A 744 12.25 24.18 24.53
CA LEU A 744 10.86 24.46 24.87
C LEU A 744 10.14 23.11 25.04
N LEU A 745 9.71 22.83 26.27
CA LEU A 745 9.08 21.57 26.65
C LEU A 745 7.67 21.89 27.17
N TYR A 746 6.68 21.14 26.68
CA TYR A 746 5.31 21.11 27.17
C TYR A 746 5.01 19.67 27.61
N GLY A 747 4.54 19.48 28.84
CA GLY A 747 3.98 18.22 29.31
C GLY A 747 2.60 18.01 28.71
N ASP A 748 1.78 19.06 28.78
CA ASP A 748 0.40 19.13 28.28
C ASP A 748 -0.62 18.51 29.27
N ALA A 749 -1.13 17.29 29.13
CA ALA A 749 -2.15 16.78 30.06
C ALA A 749 -1.74 15.45 30.69
N GLY A 750 -1.51 15.43 32.01
CA GLY A 750 -1.22 14.24 32.79
C GLY A 750 -0.10 14.49 33.80
N THR A 751 0.41 13.46 34.49
CA THR A 751 1.45 13.67 35.52
C THR A 751 2.84 13.54 34.94
N ASP A 752 3.38 14.65 34.44
CA ASP A 752 4.56 14.69 33.60
C ASP A 752 5.86 14.89 34.36
N THR A 753 6.97 14.44 33.77
CA THR A 753 8.32 14.66 34.26
C THR A 753 9.17 15.33 33.18
N LEU A 754 9.41 16.64 33.35
CA LEU A 754 10.16 17.46 32.41
C LEU A 754 11.54 17.81 32.97
N THR A 755 12.59 17.45 32.24
CA THR A 755 13.98 17.76 32.61
C THR A 755 14.70 18.56 31.53
N GLY A 756 14.99 19.83 31.83
CA GLY A 756 15.91 20.67 31.06
C GLY A 756 17.34 20.62 31.62
N PHE A 757 18.36 20.47 30.75
CA PHE A 757 19.76 20.48 31.19
C PHE A 757 20.36 21.91 31.24
N SER A 758 21.48 22.15 30.55
CA SER A 758 22.18 23.43 30.59
C SER A 758 21.67 24.32 29.46
N GLY A 759 21.22 25.52 29.75
CA GLY A 759 20.62 26.37 28.73
C GLY A 759 19.74 27.46 29.28
N ARG A 760 19.06 28.19 28.40
CA ARG A 760 17.84 28.92 28.78
C ARG A 760 16.69 28.08 28.28
N ASP A 761 16.09 27.33 29.19
CA ASP A 761 14.99 26.44 28.90
C ASP A 761 13.67 27.05 29.38
N THR A 762 12.59 26.68 28.70
CA THR A 762 11.22 27.01 29.10
C THR A 762 10.41 25.72 29.15
N LEU A 763 9.86 25.41 30.33
CA LEU A 763 9.09 24.21 30.60
C LEU A 763 7.67 24.63 31.02
N TYR A 764 6.66 23.96 30.47
CA TYR A 764 5.26 24.05 30.87
C TYR A 764 4.82 22.64 31.30
N GLY A 765 4.30 22.50 32.52
CA GLY A 765 3.72 21.25 33.03
C GLY A 765 2.44 20.96 32.28
N GLY A 766 1.41 21.76 32.57
CA GLY A 766 0.15 21.72 31.85
C GLY A 766 -1.00 21.42 32.80
N ALA A 767 -1.71 20.31 32.61
CA ALA A 767 -2.76 19.86 33.52
C ALA A 767 -2.30 18.65 34.31
N ASP A 768 -2.80 18.51 35.55
CA ASP A 768 -2.43 17.47 36.53
C ASP A 768 -1.09 17.73 37.24
N ASN A 769 -0.53 16.77 37.98
CA ASN A 769 0.56 17.04 38.94
C ASN A 769 1.93 16.74 38.33
N ASP A 770 2.68 17.78 38.02
CA ASP A 770 3.89 17.71 37.23
C ASP A 770 5.18 17.88 38.04
N ALA A 771 6.27 17.32 37.51
CA ALA A 771 7.61 17.43 38.06
C ALA A 771 8.56 18.08 37.05
N LEU A 772 8.84 19.37 37.25
CA LEU A 772 9.68 20.17 36.36
C LEU A 772 11.05 20.44 37.02
N SER A 773 12.14 20.10 36.33
CA SER A 773 13.49 20.39 36.82
C SER A 773 14.40 20.92 35.72
N VAL A 774 15.19 21.94 36.05
CA VAL A 774 16.25 22.47 35.19
C VAL A 774 17.63 22.42 35.86
N ALA A 775 18.72 22.46 35.08
CA ALA A 775 20.07 22.46 35.63
C ALA A 775 20.69 23.86 35.77
N SER A 776 21.34 24.39 34.73
CA SER A 776 22.07 25.67 34.82
C SER A 776 21.71 26.61 33.70
N GLY A 777 21.50 27.88 34.04
CA GLY A 777 21.20 28.96 33.11
C GLY A 777 20.02 29.77 33.63
N ASN A 778 19.41 30.61 32.79
CA ASN A 778 18.24 31.41 33.20
C ASN A 778 17.01 30.73 32.63
N ASN A 779 16.18 30.12 33.46
CA ASN A 779 15.08 29.28 32.99
C ASN A 779 13.72 29.87 33.39
N VAL A 780 12.68 29.42 32.70
CA VAL A 780 11.29 29.73 33.05
C VAL A 780 10.51 28.42 33.14
N LEU A 781 9.86 28.18 34.28
CA LEU A 781 9.05 26.98 34.53
C LEU A 781 7.63 27.42 34.86
N TYR A 782 6.65 26.80 34.24
CA TYR A 782 5.22 26.95 34.52
C TYR A 782 4.69 25.59 34.95
N GLY A 783 4.08 25.47 36.14
CA GLY A 783 3.35 24.27 36.57
C GLY A 783 2.02 24.17 35.82
N ASP A 784 1.30 25.30 35.76
CA ASP A 784 -0.04 25.44 35.19
C ASP A 784 -1.13 24.85 36.12
N ASP A 785 -2.05 23.99 35.67
CA ASP A 785 -3.13 23.46 36.51
C ASP A 785 -2.69 22.15 37.20
N GLY A 786 -2.42 22.11 38.51
CA GLY A 786 -1.80 20.94 39.12
C GLY A 786 -1.43 21.08 40.59
N ASN A 787 -0.92 20.02 41.21
CA ASN A 787 -0.11 20.17 42.43
C ASN A 787 1.35 19.87 42.05
N ASP A 788 2.03 20.89 41.56
CA ASP A 788 3.26 20.75 40.81
C ASP A 788 4.50 20.87 41.69
N THR A 789 5.60 20.27 41.21
CA THR A 789 6.91 20.37 41.84
C THR A 789 7.91 20.97 40.86
N LEU A 790 8.27 22.24 41.10
CA LEU A 790 9.18 22.99 40.24
C LEU A 790 10.55 23.17 40.91
N ASN A 791 11.62 22.81 40.20
CA ASN A 791 13.00 22.96 40.68
C ASN A 791 13.86 23.76 39.69
N GLY A 792 14.19 25.00 40.08
CA GLY A 792 15.04 25.91 39.30
C GLY A 792 16.52 25.54 39.24
N GLY A 793 16.97 24.49 39.93
CA GLY A 793 18.36 24.02 39.87
C GLY A 793 19.36 24.90 40.62
N SER A 794 20.65 24.54 40.52
CA SER A 794 21.75 25.10 41.36
C SER A 794 22.82 25.89 40.57
N GLY A 795 22.51 26.31 39.33
CA GLY A 795 23.49 26.72 38.32
C GLY A 795 23.88 28.20 38.23
N GLY A 796 23.34 29.08 39.07
CA GLY A 796 23.75 30.50 39.15
C GLY A 796 23.13 31.44 38.11
N GLY A 797 21.98 31.09 37.53
CA GLY A 797 21.16 31.99 36.72
C GLY A 797 20.10 32.74 37.53
N THR A 798 19.26 33.47 36.79
CA THR A 798 18.01 34.09 37.26
C THR A 798 16.84 33.25 36.76
N ASP A 799 16.27 32.42 37.62
CA ASP A 799 15.18 31.51 37.27
C ASP A 799 13.82 32.13 37.66
N THR A 800 12.80 31.87 36.86
CA THR A 800 11.41 32.30 37.12
C THR A 800 10.50 31.08 37.13
N LEU A 801 9.82 30.83 38.25
CA LEU A 801 8.93 29.69 38.45
C LEU A 801 7.52 30.23 38.71
N TYR A 802 6.53 29.68 38.02
CA TYR A 802 5.10 29.92 38.20
C TYR A 802 4.46 28.59 38.60
N GLY A 803 3.79 28.53 39.75
CA GLY A 803 3.01 27.38 40.20
C GLY A 803 1.81 27.22 39.28
N GLY A 804 0.82 28.10 39.47
CA GLY A 804 -0.37 28.14 38.63
C GLY A 804 -1.61 27.92 39.49
N ALA A 805 -2.42 26.92 39.17
CA ALA A 805 -3.61 26.59 39.96
C ALA A 805 -3.45 25.24 40.64
N GLY A 806 -3.53 25.21 41.97
CA GLY A 806 -3.44 24.01 42.80
C GLY A 806 -2.26 24.10 43.77
N ILE A 807 -2.03 23.07 44.59
CA ILE A 807 -1.09 23.19 45.73
C ILE A 807 0.33 22.86 45.29
N ASP A 808 1.11 23.89 44.99
CA ASP A 808 2.41 23.79 44.35
C ASP A 808 3.60 23.83 45.32
N SER A 809 4.72 23.28 44.86
CA SER A 809 5.99 23.22 45.57
C SER A 809 7.13 23.76 44.71
N LEU A 810 7.53 25.00 44.95
CA LEU A 810 8.54 25.71 44.17
C LEU A 810 9.87 25.81 44.94
N TYR A 811 10.96 25.34 44.31
CA TYR A 811 12.30 25.32 44.88
C TYR A 811 13.31 26.01 43.95
N ALA A 812 14.03 27.01 44.45
CA ALA A 812 15.13 27.63 43.71
C ALA A 812 16.43 27.60 44.54
N THR A 813 17.51 27.02 44.01
CA THR A 813 18.81 26.93 44.71
C THR A 813 19.91 27.80 44.05
N GLY A 814 19.47 28.84 43.33
CA GLY A 814 20.28 29.70 42.46
C GLY A 814 20.90 30.91 43.16
N SER A 815 21.09 32.00 42.41
CA SER A 815 21.63 33.27 42.96
C SER A 815 20.57 34.35 43.16
N HIS A 816 19.52 34.31 42.32
CA HIS A 816 18.37 35.19 42.33
C HIS A 816 17.23 34.41 41.67
N ALA A 817 16.09 34.25 42.33
CA ALA A 817 14.92 33.60 41.78
C ALA A 817 13.66 34.46 41.94
N ILE A 818 12.72 34.29 41.02
CA ILE A 818 11.37 34.84 41.13
C ILE A 818 10.39 33.68 41.14
N LEU A 819 9.64 33.52 42.23
CA LEU A 819 8.67 32.45 42.40
C LEU A 819 7.28 33.07 42.55
N TYR A 820 6.30 32.52 41.82
CA TYR A 820 4.89 32.84 41.92
C TYR A 820 4.15 31.55 42.27
N GLY A 821 3.40 31.52 43.38
CA GLY A 821 2.49 30.41 43.69
C GLY A 821 1.23 30.48 42.81
N ASP A 822 0.69 31.70 42.71
CA ASP A 822 -0.50 32.08 41.94
C ASP A 822 -1.83 31.74 42.64
N ALA A 823 -2.37 30.53 42.54
CA ALA A 823 -3.65 30.18 43.15
C ALA A 823 -3.59 28.86 43.93
N ASP A 824 -4.31 28.80 45.05
CA ASP A 824 -4.31 27.71 46.03
C ASP A 824 -3.11 27.79 46.99
N ALA A 825 -3.02 26.86 47.94
CA ALA A 825 -2.15 27.00 49.12
C ALA A 825 -0.73 26.46 48.87
N ASP A 826 0.18 27.33 48.44
CA ASP A 826 1.48 26.96 47.88
C ASP A 826 2.65 26.97 48.87
N SER A 827 3.72 26.25 48.51
CA SER A 827 4.97 26.21 49.25
C SER A 827 6.14 26.72 48.40
N LEU A 828 6.59 27.95 48.67
CA LEU A 828 7.67 28.61 47.94
C LEU A 828 8.97 28.66 48.78
N ASN A 829 10.07 28.16 48.22
CA ASN A 829 11.38 28.17 48.87
C ASN A 829 12.49 28.69 47.96
N GLY A 830 12.92 29.94 48.22
CA GLY A 830 14.00 30.61 47.49
C GLY A 830 15.42 30.15 47.88
N PHE A 831 15.57 29.35 48.93
CA PHE A 831 16.87 28.98 49.51
C PHE A 831 17.82 30.19 49.68
N SER A 832 18.98 30.18 49.02
CA SER A 832 19.99 31.23 49.09
C SER A 832 19.94 32.09 47.85
N GLY A 833 19.97 33.41 47.99
CA GLY A 833 19.92 34.29 46.83
C GLY A 833 19.35 35.65 47.19
N GLN A 834 19.20 36.53 46.21
CA GLN A 834 18.26 37.65 46.36
C GLN A 834 17.00 37.27 45.61
N ASP A 835 16.02 36.77 46.35
CA ASP A 835 14.84 36.13 45.81
C ASP A 835 13.59 36.98 46.04
N THR A 836 12.67 36.89 45.09
CA THR A 836 11.34 37.50 45.20
C THR A 836 10.29 36.39 45.12
N LEU A 837 9.48 36.25 46.17
CA LEU A 837 8.41 35.26 46.25
C LEU A 837 7.05 35.97 46.33
N TYR A 838 6.09 35.51 45.54
CA TYR A 838 4.69 35.93 45.58
C TYR A 838 3.85 34.67 45.87
N GLY A 839 3.06 34.66 46.95
CA GLY A 839 2.16 33.57 47.29
C GLY A 839 1.02 33.50 46.29
N GLY A 840 0.10 34.46 46.35
CA GLY A 840 -0.99 34.55 45.38
C GLY A 840 -2.36 34.61 46.05
N THR A 841 -3.13 33.53 45.97
CA THR A 841 -4.44 33.42 46.64
C THR A 841 -4.55 32.12 47.41
N GLU A 842 -5.31 32.09 48.51
CA GLU A 842 -5.32 31.04 49.53
C GLU A 842 -4.06 31.09 50.42
N ASN A 843 -3.88 30.11 51.31
CA ASN A 843 -2.94 30.22 52.44
C ASN A 843 -1.55 29.67 52.08
N ASP A 844 -0.63 30.57 51.76
CA ASP A 844 0.69 30.25 51.25
C ASP A 844 1.78 30.16 52.32
N SER A 845 2.85 29.40 52.03
CA SER A 845 4.03 29.26 52.87
C SER A 845 5.29 29.69 52.13
N LEU A 846 5.77 30.90 52.40
CA LEU A 846 6.94 31.49 51.76
C LEU A 846 8.15 31.46 52.69
N THR A 847 9.23 30.79 52.28
CA THR A 847 10.48 30.71 53.06
C THR A 847 11.70 31.11 52.25
N THR A 848 12.55 31.96 52.85
CA THR A 848 13.87 32.30 52.31
C THR A 848 14.97 32.14 53.37
N PHE A 849 16.24 32.01 52.95
CA PHE A 849 17.38 31.90 53.86
C PHE A 849 18.27 33.15 53.83
N ASP A 850 19.39 33.12 53.10
CA ASP A 850 20.36 34.22 53.05
C ASP A 850 20.00 35.19 51.92
N GLY A 851 20.34 36.49 52.08
CA GLY A 851 20.17 37.52 51.05
C GLY A 851 19.21 38.66 51.42
N SER A 852 18.97 39.57 50.47
CA SER A 852 17.94 40.62 50.59
C SER A 852 16.73 40.18 49.78
N ASN A 853 15.71 39.68 50.46
CA ASN A 853 14.57 39.02 49.83
C ASN A 853 13.30 39.87 49.92
N GLN A 854 12.38 39.64 48.99
CA GLN A 854 11.06 40.25 48.97
C GLN A 854 10.01 39.13 48.99
N LEU A 855 9.13 39.14 49.98
CA LEU A 855 8.06 38.15 50.13
C LEU A 855 6.72 38.89 50.16
N TYR A 856 5.79 38.45 49.33
CA TYR A 856 4.42 38.96 49.23
C TYR A 856 3.47 37.78 49.42
N GLY A 857 2.61 37.82 50.42
CA GLY A 857 1.62 36.77 50.73
C GLY A 857 0.54 36.74 49.65
N GLY A 858 -0.28 37.77 49.59
CA GLY A 858 -1.35 37.91 48.61
C GLY A 858 -2.71 37.87 49.29
N TYR A 859 -3.66 37.10 48.78
CA TYR A 859 -4.96 36.93 49.42
C TYR A 859 -4.99 35.60 50.19
N GLY A 860 -5.10 35.60 51.51
CA GLY A 860 -5.16 34.36 52.30
C GLY A 860 -4.55 34.55 53.67
N ASP A 861 -4.61 33.53 54.51
CA ASP A 861 -3.88 33.54 55.79
C ASP A 861 -2.48 32.95 55.56
N ASP A 862 -1.52 33.79 55.17
CA ASP A 862 -0.20 33.39 54.70
C ASP A 862 0.83 33.24 55.82
N THR A 863 1.88 32.46 55.58
CA THR A 863 3.02 32.31 56.47
C THR A 863 4.31 32.71 55.76
N LEU A 864 4.86 33.86 56.13
CA LEU A 864 6.08 34.40 55.54
C LEU A 864 7.25 34.30 56.53
N VAL A 865 8.32 33.61 56.14
CA VAL A 865 9.52 33.41 56.97
C VAL A 865 10.78 33.82 56.23
N GLY A 866 11.42 34.89 56.71
CA GLY A 866 12.72 35.32 56.20
C GLY A 866 13.87 34.99 57.15
N GLY A 867 14.73 34.07 56.71
CA GLY A 867 16.00 33.70 57.33
C GLY A 867 15.90 32.52 58.31
N THR A 868 16.89 31.62 58.26
CA THR A 868 17.37 30.78 59.40
C THR A 868 18.91 30.65 59.40
N GLY A 869 19.59 31.38 58.51
CA GLY A 869 21.03 31.29 58.27
C GLY A 869 21.85 31.95 59.37
N ALA A 870 22.54 31.15 60.17
CA ALA A 870 23.39 31.58 61.29
C ALA A 870 24.67 32.36 60.90
N ALA A 871 24.70 33.06 59.76
CA ALA A 871 25.85 33.82 59.30
C ALA A 871 25.54 35.32 59.26
N LEU A 872 26.32 36.07 60.02
CA LEU A 872 26.38 37.53 60.06
C LEU A 872 26.58 38.12 58.65
N GLY A 873 25.50 38.45 57.94
CA GLY A 873 25.52 38.89 56.54
C GLY A 873 24.21 39.59 56.13
N VAL A 874 24.07 40.83 56.57
CA VAL A 874 23.01 41.83 56.30
C VAL A 874 22.43 41.86 54.87
N GLY A 875 21.20 41.35 54.71
CA GLY A 875 20.22 41.83 53.73
C GLY A 875 19.02 42.43 54.47
N SER A 876 18.35 43.41 53.87
CA SER A 876 17.08 43.91 54.39
C SER A 876 15.95 43.19 53.68
N ASN A 877 15.10 42.50 54.43
CA ASN A 877 13.94 41.80 53.88
C ASN A 877 12.72 42.72 53.90
N LEU A 878 11.93 42.63 52.84
CA LEU A 878 10.63 43.27 52.71
C LEU A 878 9.57 42.17 52.73
N PHE A 879 8.58 42.32 53.60
CA PHE A 879 7.43 41.44 53.71
C PHE A 879 6.15 42.23 53.55
N HIS A 880 5.23 41.69 52.77
CA HIS A 880 3.82 42.11 52.69
C HIS A 880 2.96 40.88 52.94
N GLY A 881 2.10 40.91 53.96
CA GLY A 881 1.03 39.92 54.15
C GLY A 881 -0.02 40.07 53.05
N ASP A 882 -0.36 41.31 52.74
CA ASP A 882 -1.40 41.73 51.81
C ASP A 882 -2.83 41.55 52.40
N ALA A 883 -3.60 40.52 52.08
CA ALA A 883 -5.00 40.42 52.50
C ALA A 883 -5.34 39.08 53.15
N GLY A 884 -5.54 39.07 54.46
CA GLY A 884 -5.96 37.92 55.26
C GLY A 884 -5.31 37.98 56.64
N ASN A 885 -5.29 36.89 57.41
CA ASN A 885 -4.69 36.89 58.74
C ASN A 885 -3.28 36.27 58.67
N ASP A 886 -2.31 37.09 58.33
CA ASP A 886 -0.97 36.67 57.95
C ASP A 886 -0.06 36.48 59.17
N THR A 887 0.85 35.52 59.08
CA THR A 887 1.92 35.30 60.05
C THR A 887 3.27 35.62 59.43
N ILE A 888 3.82 36.78 59.77
CA ILE A 888 5.09 37.25 59.24
C ILE A 888 6.18 37.15 60.30
N THR A 889 7.20 36.35 60.02
CA THR A 889 8.37 36.17 60.89
C THR A 889 9.66 36.59 60.19
N SER A 890 10.25 37.66 60.71
CA SER A 890 11.60 38.10 60.34
C SER A 890 12.60 37.70 61.40
N ILE A 891 13.71 37.06 61.02
CA ILE A 891 14.85 36.86 61.93
C ILE A 891 16.14 37.58 61.46
N SER A 892 16.02 38.47 60.47
CA SER A 892 17.11 39.33 59.97
C SER A 892 17.32 40.56 60.87
N SER A 893 18.43 41.29 60.65
CA SER A 893 18.81 42.44 61.50
C SER A 893 18.10 43.76 61.18
N TYR A 894 17.50 43.87 60.00
CA TYR A 894 16.74 45.04 59.53
C TYR A 894 15.65 44.57 58.58
N SER A 895 14.39 44.61 59.01
CA SER A 895 13.27 44.20 58.18
C SER A 895 12.15 45.21 58.18
N LEU A 896 11.41 45.20 57.07
CA LEU A 896 10.21 46.00 56.88
C LEU A 896 9.06 45.02 56.66
N LEU A 897 8.10 45.01 57.58
CA LEU A 897 6.96 44.10 57.59
C LEU A 897 5.68 44.94 57.46
N TYR A 898 4.82 44.56 56.53
CA TYR A 898 3.47 45.07 56.35
C TYR A 898 2.51 43.89 56.53
N GLY A 899 1.51 44.00 57.42
CA GLY A 899 0.39 43.08 57.51
C GLY A 899 -0.63 43.36 56.40
N ASP A 900 -0.92 44.66 56.21
CA ASP A 900 -1.80 45.23 55.19
C ASP A 900 -3.30 45.13 55.55
N THR A 901 -4.05 44.07 55.27
CA THR A 901 -5.48 43.99 55.69
C THR A 901 -5.79 42.64 56.32
N GLY A 902 -6.41 42.64 57.50
CA GLY A 902 -6.80 41.44 58.24
C GLY A 902 -6.18 41.42 59.64
N ASN A 903 -6.31 40.32 60.39
CA ASN A 903 -5.80 40.28 61.78
C ASN A 903 -4.42 39.61 61.81
N ASP A 904 -3.38 40.38 61.57
CA ASP A 904 -2.05 39.88 61.28
C ASP A 904 -1.20 39.66 62.53
N LEU A 905 -0.27 38.70 62.44
CA LEU A 905 0.74 38.41 63.45
C LEU A 905 2.13 38.73 62.90
N LEU A 906 2.64 39.92 63.24
CA LEU A 906 3.96 40.38 62.81
C LEU A 906 5.00 40.20 63.92
N ASN A 907 6.07 39.48 63.62
CA ASN A 907 7.18 39.27 64.54
C ASN A 907 8.53 39.64 63.91
N GLY A 908 9.05 40.81 64.31
CA GLY A 908 10.36 41.32 63.86
C GLY A 908 11.56 40.67 64.55
N PHE A 909 11.37 39.94 65.65
CA PHE A 909 12.43 39.42 66.52
C PHE A 909 13.51 40.48 66.88
N SER A 910 14.78 40.28 66.52
CA SER A 910 15.90 41.12 66.93
C SER A 910 16.46 41.87 65.74
N GLY A 911 16.49 43.19 65.81
CA GLY A 911 16.88 44.02 64.68
C GLY A 911 16.51 45.47 64.93
N ARG A 912 16.66 46.31 63.92
CA ARG A 912 15.88 47.56 63.86
C ARG A 912 14.86 47.35 62.78
N ASP A 913 13.66 47.03 63.22
CA ASP A 913 12.58 46.61 62.36
C ASP A 913 11.49 47.68 62.36
N THR A 914 10.83 47.80 61.21
CA THR A 914 9.62 48.62 61.06
C THR A 914 8.49 47.68 60.73
N LEU A 915 7.43 47.69 61.54
CA LEU A 915 6.22 46.89 61.38
C LEU A 915 5.04 47.84 61.17
N TYR A 916 4.23 47.54 60.17
CA TYR A 916 2.93 48.17 59.91
C TYR A 916 1.88 47.06 60.01
N GLY A 917 0.91 47.20 60.91
CA GLY A 917 -0.24 46.30 61.05
C GLY A 917 -1.09 46.42 59.80
N GLY A 918 -1.82 47.53 59.69
CA GLY A 918 -2.64 47.82 58.53
C GLY A 918 -4.09 48.06 58.96
N ASP A 919 -5.05 47.62 58.17
CA ASP A 919 -6.47 47.62 58.58
C ASP A 919 -6.81 46.30 59.31
N ASP A 920 -7.75 46.33 60.26
CA ASP A 920 -8.21 45.25 61.16
C ASP A 920 -7.28 44.99 62.38
N ASN A 921 -7.56 43.98 63.23
CA ASN A 921 -6.97 43.91 64.59
C ASN A 921 -5.66 43.11 64.62
N ASP A 922 -4.55 43.81 64.61
CA ASP A 922 -3.23 43.21 64.45
C ASP A 922 -2.52 42.90 65.76
N THR A 923 -1.56 41.99 65.71
CA THR A 923 -0.62 41.70 66.80
C THR A 923 0.82 41.90 66.34
N LEU A 924 1.43 42.99 66.78
CA LEU A 924 2.82 43.33 66.44
C LEU A 924 3.74 43.06 67.62
N THR A 925 4.79 42.28 67.40
CA THR A 925 5.79 41.96 68.42
C THR A 925 7.21 42.15 67.92
N VAL A 926 8.02 42.82 68.74
CA VAL A 926 9.48 42.93 68.55
C VAL A 926 10.22 42.53 69.83
N ALA A 927 11.50 42.15 69.70
CA ALA A 927 12.34 41.77 70.83
C ALA A 927 13.41 42.83 71.18
N ASN A 928 14.58 42.80 70.51
CA ASN A 928 15.70 43.71 70.80
C ASN A 928 15.86 44.73 69.68
N GLY A 929 16.29 45.95 70.04
CA GLY A 929 16.62 47.03 69.12
C GLY A 929 15.70 48.23 69.24
N SER A 930 15.92 49.24 68.40
CA SER A 930 15.05 50.42 68.32
C SER A 930 14.11 50.23 67.15
N ASN A 931 12.86 49.89 67.46
CA ASN A 931 11.86 49.50 66.47
C ASN A 931 10.78 50.56 66.32
N LEU A 932 10.08 50.49 65.20
CA LEU A 932 8.97 51.38 64.85
C LEU A 932 7.77 50.50 64.49
N LEU A 933 6.68 50.63 65.26
CA LEU A 933 5.46 49.85 65.04
C LEU A 933 4.31 50.82 64.78
N TYR A 934 3.49 50.52 63.79
CA TYR A 934 2.23 51.19 63.48
C TYR A 934 1.13 50.11 63.51
N GLY A 935 0.08 50.30 64.31
CA GLY A 935 -1.15 49.50 64.24
C GLY A 935 -1.97 49.88 63.00
N ASP A 936 -2.07 51.20 62.75
CA ASP A 936 -2.78 51.85 61.65
C ASP A 936 -4.30 51.90 61.85
N GLY A 937 -5.09 50.86 61.57
CA GLY A 937 -6.54 50.94 61.73
C GLY A 937 -7.15 49.64 62.22
N GLY A 938 -7.54 49.53 63.49
CA GLY A 938 -7.93 48.28 64.09
C GLY A 938 -8.20 48.39 65.57
N SER A 939 -8.09 47.29 66.29
CA SER A 939 -7.96 47.33 67.75
C SER A 939 -6.77 46.46 68.10
N ASP A 940 -5.60 47.09 67.99
CA ASP A 940 -4.33 46.42 67.81
C ASP A 940 -3.67 46.05 69.12
N LEU A 941 -2.86 45.00 69.09
CA LEU A 941 -2.09 44.51 70.23
C LEU A 941 -0.60 44.62 69.93
N MET A 942 0.05 45.66 70.48
CA MET A 942 1.46 45.92 70.21
C MET A 942 2.36 45.67 71.43
N PHE A 943 3.44 44.93 71.21
CA PHE A 943 4.49 44.64 72.19
C PHE A 943 5.86 45.12 71.72
N GLY A 944 6.36 46.19 72.33
CA GLY A 944 7.70 46.76 72.10
C GLY A 944 8.87 45.92 72.65
N GLY A 945 8.60 44.80 73.32
CA GLY A 945 9.62 43.89 73.86
C GLY A 945 10.37 44.41 75.10
N ASN A 946 11.25 43.59 75.67
CA ASN A 946 12.03 43.93 76.89
C ASN A 946 13.50 44.30 76.58
N GLY A 947 13.81 44.63 75.33
CA GLY A 947 15.18 44.78 74.82
C GLY A 947 15.83 46.16 75.08
N VAL A 948 17.08 46.32 74.63
CA VAL A 948 17.80 47.62 74.66
C VAL A 948 17.46 48.40 73.39
N GLY A 949 16.80 49.55 73.56
CA GLY A 949 16.41 50.43 72.46
C GLY A 949 15.26 51.34 72.88
N ILE A 950 15.07 52.45 72.18
CA ILE A 950 13.84 53.25 72.27
C ILE A 950 12.93 52.76 71.14
N ASN A 951 11.72 52.34 71.51
CA ASN A 951 10.69 51.94 70.55
C ASN A 951 9.66 53.06 70.41
N THR A 952 9.18 53.27 69.19
CA THR A 952 8.05 54.17 68.91
C THR A 952 6.89 53.33 68.38
N LEU A 953 5.74 53.40 69.05
CA LEU A 953 4.54 52.63 68.74
C LEU A 953 3.38 53.61 68.52
N PHE A 954 2.67 53.45 67.40
CA PHE A 954 1.49 54.24 67.04
C PHE A 954 0.31 53.28 66.92
N GLY A 955 -0.78 53.52 67.66
CA GLY A 955 -2.04 52.78 67.62
C GLY A 955 -2.73 53.00 66.29
N GLY A 956 -3.34 54.17 66.14
CA GLY A 956 -4.01 54.58 64.91
C GLY A 956 -5.51 54.73 65.15
N LEU A 957 -6.35 54.17 64.28
CA LEU A 957 -7.81 54.20 64.45
C LEU A 957 -8.30 52.96 65.20
N GLY A 958 -9.14 53.13 66.22
CA GLY A 958 -9.85 52.08 66.98
C GLY A 958 -9.24 51.79 68.35
N ASP A 959 -9.75 50.81 69.10
CA ASP A 959 -9.44 50.65 70.53
C ASP A 959 -8.15 49.81 70.76
N ASP A 960 -6.99 50.46 70.80
CA ASP A 960 -5.68 49.80 70.78
C ASP A 960 -5.12 49.41 72.16
N GLN A 961 -4.24 48.42 72.20
CA GLN A 961 -3.50 48.00 73.39
C GLN A 961 -1.99 48.00 73.16
N ILE A 962 -1.30 48.98 73.75
CA ILE A 962 0.11 49.26 73.47
C ILE A 962 0.98 49.02 74.71
N TYR A 963 1.97 48.13 74.60
CA TYR A 963 2.84 47.72 75.71
C TYR A 963 4.33 47.85 75.36
N THR A 964 5.12 48.60 76.14
CA THR A 964 6.58 48.77 75.91
C THR A 964 7.45 47.71 76.58
N GLY A 965 6.87 46.81 77.38
CA GLY A 965 7.59 45.79 78.14
C GLY A 965 8.43 46.35 79.30
N GLY A 966 9.53 47.05 79.00
CA GLY A 966 10.43 47.60 80.03
C GLY A 966 11.58 48.51 79.55
N SER A 967 11.51 49.06 78.34
CA SER A 967 12.41 50.11 77.85
C SER A 967 11.67 51.45 77.74
N ASN A 968 12.42 52.56 77.57
CA ASN A 968 11.79 53.86 77.30
C ASN A 968 11.01 53.76 75.98
N GLY A 969 9.69 53.94 76.05
CA GLY A 969 8.83 53.96 74.89
C GLY A 969 8.20 55.33 74.62
N LEU A 970 7.91 55.55 73.36
CA LEU A 970 7.05 56.62 72.88
C LEU A 970 5.81 55.97 72.27
N LEU A 971 4.64 56.22 72.85
CA LEU A 971 3.38 55.56 72.53
C LEU A 971 2.35 56.62 72.16
N TYR A 972 1.63 56.37 71.09
CA TYR A 972 0.49 57.16 70.63
C TYR A 972 -0.70 56.21 70.47
N GLY A 973 -1.83 56.48 71.11
CA GLY A 973 -3.10 55.77 70.88
C GLY A 973 -3.74 56.24 69.59
N GLU A 974 -3.85 57.56 69.43
CA GLU A 974 -4.42 58.29 68.30
C GLU A 974 -5.94 58.44 68.34
N ALA A 975 -6.78 57.58 67.77
CA ALA A 975 -8.23 57.79 67.81
C ALA A 975 -8.95 56.50 68.20
N GLY A 976 -9.61 56.47 69.35
CA GLY A 976 -10.22 55.26 69.89
C GLY A 976 -10.20 55.26 71.41
N ASN A 977 -10.67 54.20 72.05
CA ASN A 977 -10.57 54.06 73.51
C ASN A 977 -9.36 53.18 73.84
N ASP A 978 -8.19 53.78 73.88
CA ASP A 978 -6.91 53.09 73.87
C ASP A 978 -6.42 52.71 75.27
N LEU A 979 -5.61 51.66 75.35
CA LEU A 979 -4.94 51.19 76.55
C LEU A 979 -3.42 51.22 76.35
N LEU A 980 -2.77 52.27 76.86
CA LEU A 980 -1.33 52.44 76.76
C LEU A 980 -0.64 52.10 78.08
N ARG A 981 0.32 51.16 78.05
CA ARG A 981 1.10 50.74 79.22
C ARG A 981 2.61 50.80 78.99
N GLY A 982 3.24 51.82 79.58
CA GLY A 982 4.70 52.03 79.54
C GLY A 982 5.52 51.14 80.49
N TYR A 983 4.88 50.41 81.43
CA TYR A 983 5.56 49.62 82.46
C TYR A 983 6.72 50.37 83.16
N SER A 984 7.98 50.02 82.86
CA SER A 984 9.18 50.64 83.43
C SER A 984 10.01 51.33 82.36
N GLY A 985 10.41 52.58 82.60
CA GLY A 985 11.12 53.37 81.61
C GLY A 985 10.99 54.85 81.94
N ALA A 986 11.53 55.73 81.11
CA ALA A 986 11.02 57.10 81.02
C ALA A 986 10.13 57.13 79.78
N ASP A 987 8.83 56.95 79.98
CA ASP A 987 7.87 56.73 78.91
C ASP A 987 7.09 58.01 78.60
N THR A 988 6.72 58.17 77.34
CA THR A 988 5.79 59.23 76.90
C THR A 988 4.62 58.58 76.19
N LEU A 989 3.43 58.80 76.72
CA LEU A 989 2.17 58.23 76.26
C LEU A 989 1.24 59.38 75.86
N TYR A 990 0.66 59.29 74.67
CA TYR A 990 -0.39 60.15 74.17
C TYR A 990 -1.62 59.28 73.92
N GLY A 991 -2.76 59.60 74.53
CA GLY A 991 -4.05 58.96 74.33
C GLY A 991 -4.55 59.31 72.93
N GLY A 992 -5.08 60.51 72.77
CA GLY A 992 -5.53 61.02 71.48
C GLY A 992 -6.98 61.47 71.55
N ASP A 993 -7.78 61.19 70.52
CA ASP A 993 -9.22 61.44 70.52
C ASP A 993 -9.95 60.19 71.10
N ASP A 994 -11.11 60.38 71.75
CA ASP A 994 -11.93 59.38 72.47
C ASP A 994 -11.37 58.95 73.85
N ASN A 995 -11.98 57.98 74.55
CA ASN A 995 -11.78 57.81 76.00
C ASN A 995 -10.65 56.81 76.33
N ASP A 996 -9.49 57.32 76.68
CA ASP A 996 -8.27 56.54 76.79
C ASP A 996 -7.93 56.09 78.22
N SER A 997 -7.10 55.05 78.33
CA SER A 997 -6.55 54.54 79.59
C SER A 997 -5.02 54.43 79.53
N LEU A 998 -4.35 55.39 80.16
CA LEU A 998 -2.89 55.47 80.18
C LEU A 998 -2.35 55.04 81.55
N GLN A 999 -1.41 54.10 81.55
CA GLN A 999 -0.81 53.61 82.79
C GLN A 999 0.70 53.41 82.71
N VAL A 1000 1.41 53.92 83.71
CA VAL A 1000 2.85 53.68 83.92
C VAL A 1000 3.11 53.12 85.32
N ILE A 1001 4.23 52.40 85.52
CA ILE A 1001 4.58 51.81 86.82
C ILE A 1001 5.73 52.55 87.50
N THR A 1002 6.87 52.70 86.82
CA THR A 1002 8.06 53.39 87.37
C THR A 1002 8.76 54.19 86.28
N GLY A 1003 9.17 55.42 86.59
CA GLY A 1003 9.76 56.30 85.59
C GLY A 1003 9.55 57.75 85.94
N GLY A 1004 10.17 58.67 85.20
CA GLY A 1004 9.67 60.04 85.09
C GLY A 1004 8.91 60.10 83.78
N ASN A 1005 7.59 60.04 83.85
CA ASN A 1005 6.74 59.79 82.69
C ASN A 1005 5.91 61.01 82.32
N LEU A 1006 5.46 61.01 81.08
CA LEU A 1006 4.64 62.05 80.50
C LEU A 1006 3.42 61.41 79.85
N LEU A 1007 2.24 61.71 80.38
CA LEU A 1007 0.96 61.15 79.93
C LEU A 1007 0.05 62.30 79.48
N TYR A 1008 -0.47 62.21 78.26
CA TYR A 1008 -1.46 63.12 77.69
C TYR A 1008 -2.71 62.31 77.35
N GLY A 1009 -3.89 62.68 77.85
CA GLY A 1009 -5.18 62.12 77.45
C GLY A 1009 -5.63 62.69 76.11
N ASP A 1010 -5.42 63.99 75.93
CA ASP A 1010 -5.75 64.78 74.74
C ASP A 1010 -7.25 65.09 74.59
N GLY A 1011 -8.10 64.23 74.07
CA GLY A 1011 -9.49 64.57 73.74
C GLY A 1011 -10.50 63.46 73.98
N GLY A 1012 -11.00 63.31 75.19
CA GLY A 1012 -12.06 62.36 75.54
C GLY A 1012 -12.35 62.40 77.03
N ALA A 1013 -12.98 61.37 77.58
CA ALA A 1013 -13.11 61.20 79.03
C ALA A 1013 -12.07 60.16 79.50
N ASP A 1014 -10.85 60.62 79.71
CA ASP A 1014 -9.66 59.78 79.82
C ASP A 1014 -9.40 59.31 81.25
N THR A 1015 -8.61 58.24 81.40
CA THR A 1015 -8.16 57.70 82.69
C THR A 1015 -6.66 57.56 82.71
N LEU A 1016 -5.98 58.52 83.34
CA LEU A 1016 -4.52 58.55 83.44
C LEU A 1016 -4.06 58.13 84.83
N THR A 1017 -3.20 57.11 84.89
CA THR A 1017 -2.61 56.63 86.15
C THR A 1017 -1.09 56.72 86.14
N GLY A 1018 -0.56 57.65 86.95
CA GLY A 1018 0.86 57.81 87.21
C GLY A 1018 1.45 56.68 88.06
N GLY A 1019 2.77 56.55 88.00
CA GLY A 1019 3.52 55.44 88.60
C GLY A 1019 3.83 55.65 90.08
N THR A 1020 4.51 54.66 90.68
CA THR A 1020 4.93 54.69 92.11
C THR A 1020 6.38 55.18 92.29
N GLY A 1021 6.88 55.97 91.33
CA GLY A 1021 8.27 56.44 91.26
C GLY A 1021 8.62 57.63 92.16
N GLY A 1022 9.93 57.91 92.27
CA GLY A 1022 10.48 59.09 92.98
C GLY A 1022 10.79 60.29 92.07
N THR A 1023 10.48 60.17 90.78
CA THR A 1023 10.55 61.22 89.77
C THR A 1023 9.15 61.77 89.53
N ILE A 1024 9.05 63.03 89.10
CA ILE A 1024 7.77 63.69 88.85
C ILE A 1024 7.16 63.06 87.60
N ASP A 1025 5.92 62.59 87.72
CA ASP A 1025 5.06 62.26 86.57
C ASP A 1025 4.22 63.49 86.21
N HIS A 1026 4.10 63.79 84.92
CA HIS A 1026 3.23 64.85 84.42
C HIS A 1026 2.06 64.21 83.65
N LEU A 1027 0.84 64.46 84.12
CA LEU A 1027 -0.41 63.95 83.57
C LEU A 1027 -1.27 65.13 83.10
N PHE A 1028 -1.71 65.09 81.85
CA PHE A 1028 -2.57 66.09 81.23
C PHE A 1028 -3.83 65.39 80.72
N GLY A 1029 -5.02 65.78 81.18
CA GLY A 1029 -6.32 65.24 80.79
C GLY A 1029 -6.63 65.67 79.38
N GLY A 1030 -6.87 66.96 79.18
CA GLY A 1030 -7.13 67.54 77.87
C GLY A 1030 -8.58 67.96 77.77
N ALA A 1031 -9.29 67.60 76.70
CA ALA A 1031 -10.67 67.99 76.49
C ALA A 1031 -11.64 66.84 76.80
N GLY A 1032 -12.43 66.94 77.88
CA GLY A 1032 -13.60 66.11 78.11
C GLY A 1032 -13.98 65.93 79.58
N ALA A 1033 -13.83 64.75 80.17
CA ALA A 1033 -14.23 64.55 81.57
C ALA A 1033 -13.35 63.48 82.21
N ASP A 1034 -12.19 63.90 82.65
CA ASP A 1034 -11.04 63.03 82.81
C ASP A 1034 -10.87 62.54 84.25
N TYR A 1035 -10.21 61.40 84.42
CA TYR A 1035 -9.88 60.78 85.69
C TYR A 1035 -8.36 60.62 85.81
N LEU A 1036 -7.71 61.58 86.46
CA LEU A 1036 -6.25 61.58 86.64
C LEU A 1036 -5.92 61.10 88.05
N THR A 1037 -5.03 60.12 88.17
CA THR A 1037 -4.58 59.58 89.45
C THR A 1037 -3.07 59.49 89.53
N SER A 1038 -2.48 60.09 90.56
CA SER A 1038 -1.09 59.84 90.94
C SER A 1038 -0.98 58.91 92.15
N LEU A 1039 -0.25 57.81 91.98
CA LEU A 1039 0.10 56.86 93.04
C LEU A 1039 1.50 57.12 93.65
N GLY A 1040 2.24 58.10 93.10
CA GLY A 1040 3.66 58.36 93.33
C GLY A 1040 3.98 59.16 94.59
N THR A 1041 5.08 59.93 94.58
CA THR A 1041 5.49 60.83 95.68
C THR A 1041 5.50 62.32 95.29
N HIS A 1042 5.26 62.62 94.01
CA HIS A 1042 5.18 63.96 93.45
C HIS A 1042 4.63 63.85 92.01
N ALA A 1043 3.51 64.49 91.71
CA ALA A 1043 2.98 64.56 90.36
C ALA A 1043 2.36 65.93 90.05
N GLU A 1044 2.35 66.28 88.77
CA GLU A 1044 1.61 67.42 88.24
C GLU A 1044 0.47 66.88 87.38
N LEU A 1045 -0.77 67.19 87.78
CA LEU A 1045 -2.00 66.75 87.13
C LEU A 1045 -2.74 68.00 86.61
N TYR A 1046 -3.11 67.98 85.34
CA TYR A 1046 -3.85 69.03 84.66
C TYR A 1046 -5.13 68.40 84.09
N GLY A 1047 -6.32 68.88 84.49
CA GLY A 1047 -7.61 68.44 83.93
C GLY A 1047 -7.82 69.03 82.55
N ASP A 1048 -7.59 70.35 82.43
CA ASP A 1048 -7.79 71.17 81.23
C ASP A 1048 -9.27 71.47 80.95
N ASP A 1049 -9.82 71.18 79.76
CA ASP A 1049 -11.20 71.56 79.41
C ASP A 1049 -12.16 70.41 79.75
N GLY A 1050 -12.98 70.48 80.79
CA GLY A 1050 -13.80 69.33 81.15
C GLY A 1050 -14.53 69.39 82.48
N ASN A 1051 -15.19 68.29 82.86
CA ASN A 1051 -15.61 68.11 84.26
C ASN A 1051 -14.77 66.97 84.84
N ASP A 1052 -13.60 67.31 85.36
CA ASP A 1052 -12.52 66.37 85.60
C ASP A 1052 -12.45 65.92 87.06
N ASN A 1053 -11.77 64.80 87.30
CA ASN A 1053 -11.55 64.23 88.61
C ASN A 1053 -10.07 63.88 88.80
N LEU A 1054 -9.39 64.75 89.53
CA LEU A 1054 -7.95 64.63 89.76
C LEU A 1054 -7.70 64.13 91.19
N THR A 1055 -6.98 63.02 91.34
CA THR A 1055 -6.64 62.43 92.63
C THR A 1055 -5.13 62.29 92.84
N GLY A 1056 -4.58 63.06 93.79
CA GLY A 1056 -3.21 62.88 94.29
C GLY A 1056 -3.19 62.09 95.61
N TYR A 1057 -2.59 60.90 95.66
CA TYR A 1057 -2.60 60.08 96.88
C TYR A 1057 -1.52 60.46 97.89
N SER A 1058 -0.25 60.45 97.49
CA SER A 1058 0.87 60.78 98.38
C SER A 1058 1.87 61.64 97.65
N GLY A 1059 2.34 62.71 98.28
CA GLY A 1059 3.40 63.50 97.69
C GLY A 1059 3.29 64.99 97.95
N GLN A 1060 3.98 65.79 97.16
CA GLN A 1060 3.54 67.19 96.99
C GLN A 1060 3.02 67.24 95.57
N ASP A 1061 1.72 67.04 95.45
CA ASP A 1061 1.06 66.99 94.15
C ASP A 1061 0.52 68.38 93.83
N THR A 1062 0.61 68.74 92.55
CA THR A 1062 -0.01 69.96 92.02
C THR A 1062 -1.11 69.56 91.05
N LEU A 1063 -2.34 69.97 91.34
CA LEU A 1063 -3.53 69.66 90.55
C LEU A 1063 -4.13 70.97 90.02
N PHE A 1064 -4.45 71.00 88.73
CA PHE A 1064 -5.16 72.09 88.06
C PHE A 1064 -6.43 71.51 87.43
N GLY A 1065 -7.60 72.06 87.75
CA GLY A 1065 -8.90 71.68 87.21
C GLY A 1065 -9.00 72.15 85.77
N GLY A 1066 -9.23 73.44 85.56
CA GLY A 1066 -9.23 74.08 84.25
C GLY A 1066 -10.60 74.69 83.95
N LEU A 1067 -11.18 74.40 82.79
CA LEU A 1067 -12.52 74.89 82.43
C LEU A 1067 -13.58 73.83 82.73
N GLY A 1068 -14.44 74.05 83.71
CA GLY A 1068 -15.67 73.30 83.92
C GLY A 1068 -15.97 72.98 85.38
N THR A 1069 -16.64 71.87 85.67
CA THR A 1069 -17.05 71.52 87.04
C THR A 1069 -16.21 70.37 87.55
N ASP A 1070 -15.08 70.71 88.16
CA ASP A 1070 -14.03 69.75 88.47
C ASP A 1070 -14.07 69.24 89.91
N GLN A 1071 -13.48 68.07 90.14
CA GLN A 1071 -13.30 67.48 91.45
C GLN A 1071 -11.82 67.15 91.70
N LEU A 1072 -11.15 67.98 92.49
CA LEU A 1072 -9.75 67.78 92.85
C LEU A 1072 -9.67 67.21 94.26
N VAL A 1073 -9.00 66.07 94.42
CA VAL A 1073 -8.83 65.38 95.70
C VAL A 1073 -7.36 65.08 95.95
N VAL A 1074 -6.85 65.53 97.09
CA VAL A 1074 -5.53 65.08 97.57
C VAL A 1074 -5.65 64.40 98.92
N VAL A 1075 -4.90 63.31 99.15
CA VAL A 1075 -5.02 62.51 100.37
C VAL A 1075 -3.93 62.83 101.39
N ASN A 1076 -2.65 62.85 100.99
CA ASN A 1076 -1.54 63.11 101.90
C ASN A 1076 -0.45 63.99 101.28
N GLY A 1077 0.17 64.83 102.12
CA GLY A 1077 1.34 65.63 101.80
C GLY A 1077 1.01 67.11 101.63
N ASN A 1078 1.94 67.92 101.13
CA ASN A 1078 1.73 69.37 101.02
C ASN A 1078 1.37 69.71 99.58
N ASN A 1079 0.10 69.88 99.29
CA ASN A 1079 -0.37 69.91 97.91
C ASN A 1079 -0.87 71.29 97.50
N LEU A 1080 -0.98 71.48 96.20
CA LEU A 1080 -1.46 72.70 95.58
C LEU A 1080 -2.57 72.37 94.58
N LEU A 1081 -3.76 72.92 94.80
CA LEU A 1081 -4.95 72.66 93.99
C LEU A 1081 -5.49 73.98 93.42
N TYR A 1082 -5.81 74.00 92.14
CA TYR A 1082 -6.48 75.08 91.42
C TYR A 1082 -7.74 74.53 90.76
N GLY A 1083 -8.93 75.08 91.06
CA GLY A 1083 -10.18 74.76 90.36
C GLY A 1083 -10.23 75.43 88.99
N ASP A 1084 -9.85 76.71 88.97
CA ASP A 1084 -9.84 77.60 87.80
C ASP A 1084 -11.25 78.15 87.45
N ASP A 1085 -11.89 77.82 86.34
CA ASP A 1085 -13.19 78.42 85.96
C ASP A 1085 -14.36 77.41 86.09
N ASP A 1086 -15.54 77.91 86.45
CA ASP A 1086 -16.88 77.28 86.57
C ASP A 1086 -17.37 76.82 87.97
N ARG A 1087 -17.39 75.54 88.35
CA ARG A 1087 -17.88 75.16 89.70
C ARG A 1087 -17.07 73.98 90.19
N ASP A 1088 -16.12 74.23 91.07
CA ASP A 1088 -15.16 73.20 91.42
C ASP A 1088 -15.31 72.68 92.82
N TYR A 1089 -14.92 71.43 93.02
CA TYR A 1089 -14.99 70.68 94.27
C TYR A 1089 -13.60 70.25 94.70
N LEU A 1090 -12.88 71.14 95.38
CA LEU A 1090 -11.53 70.87 95.86
C LEU A 1090 -11.60 70.26 97.26
N THR A 1091 -10.91 69.13 97.47
CA THR A 1091 -10.84 68.44 98.75
C THR A 1091 -9.40 68.11 99.09
N ALA A 1092 -8.90 68.69 100.18
CA ALA A 1092 -7.58 68.39 100.70
C ALA A 1092 -7.60 67.51 101.96
N GLY A 1093 -6.67 66.57 101.95
CA GLY A 1093 -6.44 65.55 102.95
C GLY A 1093 -5.56 66.03 104.10
N SER A 1094 -4.51 65.27 104.41
CA SER A 1094 -3.57 65.59 105.49
C SER A 1094 -2.30 66.27 104.96
N GLY A 1095 -1.84 67.32 105.64
CA GLY A 1095 -0.65 68.09 105.27
C GLY A 1095 -0.91 69.60 105.19
N ASN A 1096 0.04 70.35 104.63
CA ASN A 1096 -0.14 71.80 104.46
C ASN A 1096 -0.50 72.11 103.02
N ASP A 1097 -1.80 72.23 102.77
CA ASP A 1097 -2.35 72.34 101.43
C ASP A 1097 -2.76 73.77 101.08
N THR A 1098 -2.68 74.12 99.80
CA THR A 1098 -3.19 75.39 99.27
C THR A 1098 -4.21 75.10 98.18
N LEU A 1099 -5.41 75.64 98.32
CA LEU A 1099 -6.54 75.43 97.42
C LEU A 1099 -6.99 76.80 96.88
N TYR A 1100 -7.19 76.89 95.58
CA TYR A 1100 -7.74 78.04 94.87
C TYR A 1100 -8.99 77.58 94.12
N GLY A 1101 -10.15 78.16 94.39
CA GLY A 1101 -11.41 77.90 93.65
C GLY A 1101 -11.29 78.47 92.25
N GLY A 1102 -11.23 79.80 92.14
CA GLY A 1102 -11.07 80.52 90.89
C GLY A 1102 -12.34 81.30 90.53
N SER A 1103 -12.78 81.31 89.27
CA SER A 1103 -14.03 81.96 88.87
C SER A 1103 -15.15 80.94 88.91
N GLY A 1104 -16.23 81.14 89.66
CA GLY A 1104 -17.19 80.06 89.81
C GLY A 1104 -18.09 80.14 91.02
N ASN A 1105 -18.81 79.07 91.34
CA ASN A 1105 -19.42 78.97 92.68
C ASN A 1105 -18.89 77.70 93.32
N ASP A 1106 -17.69 77.79 93.90
CA ASP A 1106 -16.84 76.65 94.19
C ASP A 1106 -17.06 76.11 95.58
N GLN A 1107 -16.56 74.90 95.82
CA GLN A 1107 -16.63 74.22 97.09
C GLN A 1107 -15.25 73.70 97.51
N LEU A 1108 -14.65 74.35 98.50
CA LEU A 1108 -13.32 73.98 99.00
C LEU A 1108 -13.44 73.31 100.38
N ASN A 1109 -12.93 72.08 100.48
CA ASN A 1109 -13.06 71.24 101.66
C ASN A 1109 -11.69 70.79 102.20
N VAL A 1110 -11.53 70.83 103.52
CA VAL A 1110 -10.38 70.25 104.23
C VAL A 1110 -10.87 69.24 105.26
N LEU A 1111 -10.53 67.97 105.02
CA LEU A 1111 -11.11 66.84 105.75
C LEU A 1111 -10.28 66.38 106.95
N VAL A 1112 -8.97 66.59 106.95
CA VAL A 1112 -8.04 66.01 107.93
C VAL A 1112 -7.05 67.07 108.46
N ASN A 1113 -6.11 66.65 109.32
CA ASN A 1113 -5.26 67.57 110.10
C ASN A 1113 -4.17 68.22 109.23
N GLY A 1114 -3.93 69.53 109.39
CA GLY A 1114 -3.05 70.30 108.51
C GLY A 1114 -3.18 71.81 108.65
N THR A 1115 -2.18 72.59 108.19
CA THR A 1115 -2.35 74.05 108.02
C THR A 1115 -2.63 74.35 106.57
N SER A 1116 -3.88 74.69 106.25
CA SER A 1116 -4.31 74.86 104.86
C SER A 1116 -4.75 76.29 104.54
N THR A 1117 -4.51 76.71 103.31
CA THR A 1117 -4.92 78.02 102.79
C THR A 1117 -5.93 77.79 101.68
N LEU A 1118 -7.11 78.41 101.79
CA LEU A 1118 -8.22 78.25 100.86
C LEU A 1118 -8.60 79.65 100.32
N TYR A 1119 -8.63 79.79 99.01
CA TYR A 1119 -9.07 80.98 98.30
C TYR A 1119 -10.27 80.60 97.45
N GLY A 1120 -11.41 81.28 97.62
CA GLY A 1120 -12.63 81.08 96.82
C GLY A 1120 -12.42 81.66 95.44
N GLY A 1121 -12.53 82.98 95.31
CA GLY A 1121 -12.26 83.69 94.07
C GLY A 1121 -13.48 84.48 93.63
N ASP A 1122 -13.88 84.44 92.36
CA ASP A 1122 -15.01 85.20 91.85
C ASP A 1122 -16.29 84.34 91.82
N GLY A 1123 -17.25 84.59 92.71
CA GLY A 1123 -18.62 84.10 92.66
C GLY A 1123 -19.16 83.76 94.06
N ASN A 1124 -19.96 82.70 94.24
CA ASN A 1124 -20.52 82.39 95.57
C ASN A 1124 -19.99 81.04 96.06
N ASP A 1125 -18.92 81.09 96.83
CA ASP A 1125 -18.14 79.91 97.20
C ASP A 1125 -18.53 79.37 98.56
N VAL A 1126 -18.30 78.08 98.76
CA VAL A 1126 -18.63 77.35 99.97
C VAL A 1126 -17.43 76.61 100.52
N PHE A 1127 -16.97 77.03 101.69
CA PHE A 1127 -15.84 76.41 102.37
C PHE A 1127 -16.32 75.43 103.44
N PHE A 1128 -15.75 74.24 103.48
CA PHE A 1128 -16.04 73.22 104.48
C PHE A 1128 -14.78 72.83 105.24
N LEU A 1129 -14.77 73.11 106.55
CA LEU A 1129 -13.68 72.69 107.43
C LEU A 1129 -14.21 71.67 108.44
N SER A 1130 -13.78 70.42 108.28
CA SER A 1130 -14.31 69.27 109.04
C SER A 1130 -13.35 68.76 110.13
N SER A 1131 -12.09 69.18 110.10
CA SER A 1131 -11.02 68.73 111.00
C SER A 1131 -10.50 69.89 111.87
N HIS A 1132 -10.25 69.57 113.15
CA HIS A 1132 -10.15 70.54 114.23
C HIS A 1132 -8.71 70.79 114.72
N THR A 1133 -7.70 70.43 113.94
CA THR A 1133 -6.30 70.69 114.29
C THR A 1133 -5.49 71.24 113.11
N GLY A 1134 -4.81 72.36 113.36
CA GLY A 1134 -4.04 73.13 112.37
C GLY A 1134 -4.68 74.49 112.07
N ASN A 1135 -3.88 75.48 111.67
CA ASN A 1135 -4.39 76.82 111.39
C ASN A 1135 -4.86 76.91 109.94
N HIS A 1136 -5.98 77.56 109.69
CA HIS A 1136 -6.49 77.70 108.34
C HIS A 1136 -6.63 79.17 107.97
N THR A 1137 -6.36 79.47 106.71
CA THR A 1137 -6.70 80.77 106.11
C THR A 1137 -7.75 80.52 105.06
N VAL A 1138 -8.84 81.26 105.12
CA VAL A 1138 -9.96 81.21 104.18
C VAL A 1138 -10.19 82.62 103.68
N ASP A 1139 -10.16 82.81 102.37
CA ASP A 1139 -10.48 84.07 101.71
C ASP A 1139 -11.55 83.80 100.67
N GLY A 1140 -12.75 84.37 100.84
CA GLY A 1140 -13.89 84.16 99.94
C GLY A 1140 -13.73 84.80 98.57
N GLY A 1141 -13.05 85.95 98.47
CA GLY A 1141 -12.97 86.71 97.23
C GLY A 1141 -14.22 87.55 96.93
N ILE A 1142 -14.66 87.58 95.67
CA ILE A 1142 -15.73 88.43 95.15
C ILE A 1142 -17.04 87.64 95.03
N GLY A 1143 -17.94 87.84 95.99
CA GLY A 1143 -19.36 87.50 95.87
C GLY A 1143 -19.98 87.08 97.20
N GLY A 1144 -20.81 86.05 97.20
CA GLY A 1144 -21.68 85.68 98.32
C GLY A 1144 -21.22 84.43 99.04
N ASP A 1145 -20.07 84.49 99.71
CA ASP A 1145 -19.37 83.29 100.15
C ASP A 1145 -19.78 82.82 101.54
N THR A 1146 -19.70 81.50 101.74
CA THR A 1146 -20.14 80.85 102.97
C THR A 1146 -19.10 79.88 103.52
N LEU A 1147 -18.74 80.01 104.80
CA LEU A 1147 -17.86 79.07 105.51
C LEU A 1147 -18.65 78.22 106.52
N TYR A 1148 -18.57 76.90 106.38
CA TYR A 1148 -19.12 75.94 107.32
C TYR A 1148 -18.01 75.32 108.18
N LEU A 1149 -18.18 75.46 109.48
CA LEU A 1149 -17.31 74.89 110.51
C LEU A 1149 -18.05 73.75 111.19
N PHE A 1150 -17.77 72.52 110.78
CA PHE A 1150 -18.46 71.34 111.30
C PHE A 1150 -17.86 70.87 112.62
N GLY A 1151 -18.70 70.34 113.52
CA GLY A 1151 -18.30 69.82 114.83
C GLY A 1151 -18.15 70.87 115.93
N ARG A 1152 -18.44 72.14 115.65
CA ARG A 1152 -18.32 73.26 116.59
C ARG A 1152 -19.64 73.97 116.82
N ASP A 1153 -19.96 74.25 118.09
CA ASP A 1153 -21.03 75.19 118.44
C ASP A 1153 -20.48 76.62 118.39
N TYR A 1154 -21.28 77.56 117.91
CA TYR A 1154 -20.89 78.96 117.86
C TYR A 1154 -20.60 79.52 119.27
N ASN A 1155 -19.43 80.13 119.44
CA ASN A 1155 -19.07 80.89 120.63
C ASN A 1155 -18.64 82.31 120.24
N PRO A 1156 -19.41 83.36 120.57
CA PRO A 1156 -19.08 84.73 120.20
C PRO A 1156 -17.77 85.25 120.80
N ALA A 1157 -17.26 84.65 121.88
CA ALA A 1157 -15.97 85.04 122.47
C ALA A 1157 -14.77 84.57 121.64
N GLU A 1158 -14.98 83.65 120.70
CA GLU A 1158 -13.95 83.05 119.87
C GLU A 1158 -13.88 83.69 118.49
N VAL A 1159 -14.77 84.63 118.17
CA VAL A 1159 -14.80 85.35 116.89
C VAL A 1159 -14.39 86.81 117.10
N SER A 1160 -13.34 87.26 116.41
CA SER A 1160 -12.83 88.62 116.46
C SER A 1160 -12.65 89.19 115.05
N THR A 1161 -13.51 90.12 114.66
CA THR A 1161 -13.39 90.84 113.38
C THR A 1161 -12.52 92.08 113.54
N ASN A 1162 -11.50 92.22 112.70
CA ASN A 1162 -10.72 93.46 112.63
C ASN A 1162 -11.48 94.50 111.79
N PRO A 1163 -11.99 95.58 112.40
CA PRO A 1163 -12.82 96.55 111.70
C PRO A 1163 -12.05 97.36 110.63
N SER A 1164 -10.72 97.30 110.61
CA SER A 1164 -9.88 98.03 109.65
C SER A 1164 -9.55 97.26 108.38
N THR A 1165 -9.59 95.93 108.43
CA THR A 1165 -9.23 95.04 107.32
C THR A 1165 -10.39 94.17 106.86
N GLY A 1166 -11.49 94.10 107.60
CA GLY A 1166 -12.59 93.17 107.29
C GLY A 1166 -12.29 91.72 107.69
N GLN A 1167 -11.02 91.34 107.73
CA GLN A 1167 -10.55 90.03 108.18
C GLN A 1167 -11.07 89.68 109.60
N THR A 1168 -11.69 88.53 109.69
CA THR A 1168 -12.22 87.94 110.91
C THR A 1168 -11.37 86.77 111.34
N THR A 1169 -10.86 86.81 112.56
CA THR A 1169 -10.10 85.70 113.13
C THR A 1169 -11.00 84.93 114.09
N ILE A 1170 -11.13 83.63 113.86
CA ILE A 1170 -11.82 82.71 114.75
C ILE A 1170 -10.75 81.92 115.50
N THR A 1171 -10.68 82.10 116.82
CA THR A 1171 -9.70 81.45 117.69
C THR A 1171 -10.40 80.52 118.65
N PHE A 1172 -10.27 79.22 118.41
CA PHE A 1172 -10.86 78.22 119.29
C PHE A 1172 -10.01 78.03 120.53
N SER A 1173 -10.58 78.36 121.69
CA SER A 1173 -9.84 78.42 122.95
C SER A 1173 -9.41 77.04 123.47
N ASP A 1174 -10.09 75.98 123.03
CA ASP A 1174 -9.83 74.61 123.44
C ASP A 1174 -8.72 73.92 122.64
N THR A 1175 -8.54 74.27 121.36
CA THR A 1175 -7.50 73.69 120.49
C THR A 1175 -6.39 74.67 120.12
N SER A 1176 -6.52 75.96 120.46
CA SER A 1176 -5.65 77.06 119.98
C SER A 1176 -5.58 77.17 118.46
N GLN A 1177 -6.53 76.55 117.76
CA GLN A 1177 -6.67 76.65 116.32
C GLN A 1177 -7.13 78.05 115.95
N ILE A 1178 -6.48 78.61 114.93
CA ILE A 1178 -6.83 79.91 114.35
C ILE A 1178 -7.34 79.67 112.93
N ILE A 1179 -8.54 80.15 112.66
CA ILE A 1179 -9.08 80.26 111.31
C ILE A 1179 -9.16 81.75 110.98
N SER A 1180 -8.31 82.19 110.08
CA SER A 1180 -8.36 83.54 109.52
C SER A 1180 -9.32 83.53 108.34
N VAL A 1181 -10.38 84.33 108.42
CA VAL A 1181 -11.45 84.38 107.42
C VAL A 1181 -11.52 85.80 106.86
N GLU A 1182 -11.42 85.95 105.55
CA GLU A 1182 -11.55 87.22 104.84
C GLU A 1182 -12.56 87.08 103.71
N ASN A 1183 -13.30 88.15 103.40
CA ASN A 1183 -14.28 88.19 102.31
C ASN A 1183 -15.32 87.06 102.27
N VAL A 1184 -15.74 86.53 103.44
CA VAL A 1184 -16.83 85.54 103.56
C VAL A 1184 -18.06 86.21 104.17
N GLN A 1185 -19.23 86.07 103.53
CA GLN A 1185 -20.47 86.68 104.00
C GLN A 1185 -21.07 85.94 105.20
N ASP A 1186 -21.18 84.62 105.13
CA ASP A 1186 -21.87 83.84 106.16
C ASP A 1186 -20.96 82.74 106.73
N VAL A 1187 -20.90 82.64 108.06
CA VAL A 1187 -20.20 81.56 108.75
C VAL A 1187 -21.20 80.74 109.56
N TYR A 1188 -21.29 79.45 109.23
CA TYR A 1188 -22.17 78.48 109.88
C TYR A 1188 -21.36 77.57 110.80
N PHE A 1189 -21.70 77.57 112.08
CA PHE A 1189 -21.16 76.65 113.09
C PHE A 1189 -22.13 75.48 113.22
N VAL A 1190 -21.69 74.29 112.79
CA VAL A 1190 -22.53 73.09 112.72
C VAL A 1190 -22.12 72.11 113.82
N GLY A 1191 -22.57 72.35 115.05
CA GLY A 1191 -22.23 71.57 116.25
C GLY A 1191 -23.39 70.71 116.78
N SER A 1192 -23.71 70.85 118.07
CA SER A 1192 -24.91 70.24 118.67
C SER A 1192 -26.20 70.89 118.16
N THR A 1193 -26.11 72.15 117.73
CA THR A 1193 -27.14 72.91 117.01
C THR A 1193 -26.50 73.75 115.92
N THR A 1194 -27.13 73.86 114.75
CA THR A 1194 -26.63 74.73 113.66
C THR A 1194 -26.92 76.19 114.00
N GLN A 1195 -25.86 77.00 114.13
CA GLN A 1195 -25.93 78.44 114.41
C GLN A 1195 -25.16 79.19 113.31
N HIS A 1196 -25.71 80.29 112.81
CA HIS A 1196 -25.05 81.08 111.76
C HIS A 1196 -24.83 82.53 112.21
N ILE A 1197 -23.72 83.09 111.72
CA ILE A 1197 -23.43 84.52 111.79
C ILE A 1197 -23.18 85.05 110.39
N THR A 1198 -23.78 86.19 110.07
CA THR A 1198 -23.40 86.96 108.90
C THR A 1198 -22.27 87.89 109.30
N LEU A 1199 -21.11 87.72 108.69
CA LEU A 1199 -20.01 88.66 108.82
C LEU A 1199 -20.36 89.94 108.04
N PRO A 1200 -19.86 91.10 108.50
CA PRO A 1200 -20.12 92.35 107.81
C PRO A 1200 -19.50 92.29 106.40
N GLY A 1201 -20.35 92.16 105.37
CA GLY A 1201 -19.92 91.94 103.98
C GLY A 1201 -18.96 93.01 103.46
N SER A 1202 -18.02 92.57 102.62
CA SER A 1202 -17.08 93.38 101.83
C SER A 1202 -17.61 93.60 100.42
#